data_AF-A0A816H6H9-F1
#
_entry.id   AF-A0A816H6H9-F1
#
_cell.length_a   1.000
_cell.length_b   1.000
_cell.length_c   1.000
_cell.angle_alpha   90.00
_cell.angle_beta   90.00
_cell.angle_gamma   90.00
#
_symmetry.space_group_name_H-M   'P 1'
#
loop_
_entity.id
_entity.type
_entity.pdbx_description
1 polymer ?
#
loop_
_entity_poly.entity_id
_entity_poly.type
_entity_poly.pdbx_seq_one_letter_code
_entity_poly.pdbx_strand_id
1 'polypeptide(L)'
;MDAINAIMFNVTSTEVTESLNKSWKSMDSSVRNNNPGILQCIQTVFTKKGIKKLAELPKTENDIIMLMKEIPTNSIVPQLFQQALGIKVPKLGISLAVGQCYNIINDCTTPVSIFKFADSYTLSPIGYLIPSEIKCDMHSETKDVCQFVNSYNDYINCRLKDLNVIGQIRSEASAFNIDAGGSTGYNVITKNAAHDVRTKFTSLREYRQFRLTLANDIALDSDFESVVRDLPRFDLNDHTFVTKFQAFFQRYGTHVVISCFGGGSIEIEATVQTSGNLRSVDDLQKFTFQMKAGLTKIFETNVDSTYTDTHQSHSQANLTNITYSAYFKGGDIRHHVQNLANISSTDASRRISQWIESLTIQPLMLKTNMQLVPLSYYAEKINKNAAQNIELASKELFQASLNYVPPPPPPPPPPRPKVQPPQPENSGDCLKAGTLIMSSDGHQLPIEMIRSGDMILDIKLKPCKVIGVIYMLLDCKKFHGFSKTNCFFTGGHIFARDKSNEFFVVSKEAILKDNPFINELNVVEIKPNQSIKVMKFKNDSGKKHIVVCENVTIYKDETKYDSTTPVYFLIVESETGTYIANGYVCRHELPTFERWPNTLACFQEIFASNIVKQNSIGRKLTPSTLRRIEKIVDHVAEQLEREFSSKCETFFNDITNTGHENISTKYTIPDLSSYLTILTEMIENNYWSTFGMLIYGRCGNLIRELLDNQKQQTISISQIADFIIKSIENFSENN
;
A
#
# COMPACT_ATOMS: atom_id res chain seq x y z
N MET A 1 -31.15 -0.29 -34.59
CA MET A 1 -31.55 0.97 -35.25
C MET A 1 -33.02 0.96 -35.66
N ASP A 2 -33.62 -0.20 -35.95
CA ASP A 2 -34.99 -0.27 -36.50
C ASP A 2 -36.11 0.17 -35.53
N ALA A 3 -35.88 0.15 -34.21
CA ALA A 3 -36.86 0.64 -33.23
C ALA A 3 -36.81 2.18 -33.01
N ILE A 4 -35.72 2.86 -33.38
CA ILE A 4 -35.55 4.32 -33.16
C ILE A 4 -36.25 5.13 -34.25
N ASN A 5 -36.44 4.57 -35.46
CA ASN A 5 -37.09 5.28 -36.55
C ASN A 5 -38.63 5.39 -36.40
N ALA A 6 -39.25 4.67 -35.47
CA ALA A 6 -40.71 4.55 -35.39
C ALA A 6 -41.41 5.52 -34.40
N ILE A 7 -40.68 6.28 -33.58
CA ILE A 7 -41.29 7.25 -32.66
C ILE A 7 -40.62 8.61 -32.82
N MET A 8 -41.03 9.37 -33.84
CA MET A 8 -40.78 10.80 -33.88
C MET A 8 -41.62 11.47 -32.77
N PHE A 9 -41.09 11.51 -31.55
CA PHE A 9 -41.63 12.41 -30.54
C PHE A 9 -41.47 13.84 -31.05
N ASN A 10 -42.57 14.62 -31.03
CA ASN A 10 -42.54 16.05 -31.26
C ASN A 10 -41.65 16.71 -30.17
N VAL A 11 -40.36 16.88 -30.47
CA VAL A 11 -39.44 17.63 -29.61
C VAL A 11 -39.95 19.06 -29.56
N THR A 12 -40.40 19.48 -28.37
CA THR A 12 -40.87 20.85 -28.15
C THR A 12 -39.69 21.83 -28.16
N SER A 13 -39.89 23.03 -28.70
CA SER A 13 -38.87 24.10 -28.60
C SER A 13 -38.75 24.52 -27.14
N THR A 14 -37.56 24.39 -26.59
CA THR A 14 -37.19 24.80 -25.24
C THR A 14 -35.84 25.50 -25.30
N GLU A 15 -35.48 26.23 -24.24
CA GLU A 15 -34.19 26.92 -24.16
C GLU A 15 -33.01 25.94 -24.36
N VAL A 16 -33.11 24.74 -23.78
CA VAL A 16 -32.11 23.67 -23.92
C VAL A 16 -32.05 23.15 -25.36
N THR A 17 -33.19 22.87 -26.00
CA THR A 17 -33.21 22.34 -27.38
C THR A 17 -32.74 23.38 -28.39
N GLU A 18 -33.06 24.67 -28.19
CA GLU A 18 -32.57 25.79 -28.98
C GLU A 18 -31.05 25.97 -28.86
N SER A 19 -30.51 25.89 -27.64
CA SER A 19 -29.05 25.95 -27.43
C SER A 19 -28.32 24.79 -28.10
N LEU A 20 -28.83 23.56 -27.96
CA LEU A 20 -28.31 22.37 -28.64
C LEU A 20 -28.36 22.51 -30.16
N ASN A 21 -29.47 22.99 -30.72
CA ASN A 21 -29.62 23.24 -32.17
C ASN A 21 -28.61 24.27 -32.68
N LYS A 22 -28.41 25.37 -31.93
CA LYS A 22 -27.45 26.43 -32.27
C LYS A 22 -26.03 25.88 -32.30
N SER A 23 -25.62 25.19 -31.24
CA SER A 23 -24.29 24.57 -31.15
C SER A 23 -24.07 23.52 -32.24
N TRP A 24 -25.04 22.63 -32.46
CA TRP A 24 -24.98 21.62 -33.52
C TRP A 24 -24.79 22.24 -34.91
N LYS A 25 -25.54 23.29 -35.26
CA LYS A 25 -25.40 23.98 -36.56
C LYS A 25 -24.01 24.59 -36.77
N SER A 26 -23.32 24.97 -35.69
CA SER A 26 -21.96 25.52 -35.74
C SER A 26 -20.87 24.44 -35.90
N MET A 27 -21.20 23.17 -35.70
CA MET A 27 -20.27 22.06 -35.91
C MET A 27 -20.04 21.79 -37.40
N ASP A 28 -18.84 21.30 -37.70
CA ASP A 28 -18.44 20.92 -39.05
C ASP A 28 -19.46 19.97 -39.71
N SER A 29 -19.76 20.19 -40.99
CA SER A 29 -20.76 19.39 -41.71
C SER A 29 -20.39 17.90 -41.77
N SER A 30 -19.11 17.55 -41.84
CA SER A 30 -18.66 16.15 -41.83
C SER A 30 -18.97 15.48 -40.50
N VAL A 31 -18.74 16.17 -39.37
CA VAL A 31 -19.07 15.66 -38.02
C VAL A 31 -20.57 15.43 -37.89
N ARG A 32 -21.39 16.35 -38.38
CA ARG A 32 -22.86 16.21 -38.38
C ARG A 32 -23.33 15.04 -39.24
N ASN A 33 -22.77 14.92 -40.45
CA ASN A 33 -23.13 13.86 -41.39
C ASN A 33 -22.71 12.46 -40.89
N ASN A 34 -21.62 12.37 -40.15
CA ASN A 34 -21.13 11.11 -39.55
C ASN A 34 -21.91 10.69 -38.29
N ASN A 35 -22.73 11.58 -37.72
CA ASN A 35 -23.48 11.33 -36.49
C ASN A 35 -24.97 11.70 -36.65
N PRO A 36 -25.68 11.12 -37.64
CA PRO A 36 -27.08 11.45 -37.87
C PRO A 36 -27.94 11.04 -36.67
N GLY A 37 -28.91 11.88 -36.31
CA GLY A 37 -29.89 11.60 -35.24
C GLY A 37 -29.41 11.82 -33.80
N ILE A 38 -28.12 11.99 -33.53
CA ILE A 38 -27.60 12.14 -32.15
C ILE A 38 -28.20 13.35 -31.43
N LEU A 39 -28.36 14.48 -32.14
CA LEU A 39 -28.99 15.68 -31.61
C LEU A 39 -30.43 15.40 -31.16
N GLN A 40 -31.21 14.71 -32.00
CA GLN A 40 -32.60 14.39 -31.71
C GLN A 40 -32.70 13.46 -30.50
N CYS A 41 -31.83 12.45 -30.39
CA CYS A 41 -31.75 11.58 -29.22
C CYS A 41 -31.51 12.38 -27.93
N ILE A 42 -30.53 13.29 -27.93
CA ILE A 42 -30.22 14.14 -26.76
C ILE A 42 -31.44 14.98 -26.38
N GLN A 43 -32.07 15.64 -27.35
CA GLN A 43 -33.26 16.47 -27.11
C GLN A 43 -34.44 15.66 -26.57
N THR A 44 -34.64 14.42 -27.05
CA THR A 44 -35.65 13.50 -26.52
C THR A 44 -35.37 13.14 -25.06
N VAL A 45 -34.12 12.87 -24.69
CA VAL A 45 -33.73 12.57 -23.30
C VAL A 45 -34.02 13.75 -22.38
N PHE A 46 -33.61 14.98 -22.76
CA PHE A 46 -33.93 16.18 -21.98
C PHE A 46 -35.44 16.40 -21.83
N THR A 47 -36.20 16.22 -22.92
CA THR A 47 -37.67 16.33 -22.89
C THR A 47 -38.30 15.30 -21.94
N LYS A 48 -37.85 14.05 -21.98
CA LYS A 48 -38.33 12.96 -21.11
C LYS A 48 -38.03 13.24 -19.64
N LYS A 49 -36.88 13.85 -19.33
CA LYS A 49 -36.52 14.26 -17.96
C LYS A 49 -37.17 15.58 -17.52
N GLY A 50 -37.94 16.23 -18.39
CA GLY A 50 -38.59 17.50 -18.09
C GLY A 50 -37.64 18.70 -17.95
N ILE A 51 -36.41 18.59 -18.46
CA ILE A 51 -35.40 19.65 -18.41
C ILE A 51 -35.59 20.55 -19.64
N LYS A 52 -36.16 21.73 -19.42
CA LYS A 52 -36.55 22.68 -20.47
C LYS A 52 -35.69 23.94 -20.46
N LYS A 53 -35.17 24.35 -19.29
CA LYS A 53 -34.38 25.57 -19.10
C LYS A 53 -32.93 25.26 -18.77
N LEU A 54 -32.01 26.19 -19.08
CA LEU A 54 -30.58 26.02 -18.75
C LEU A 54 -30.34 25.95 -17.22
N ALA A 55 -31.18 26.62 -16.43
CA ALA A 55 -31.11 26.58 -14.97
C ALA A 55 -31.46 25.21 -14.35
N GLU A 56 -32.13 24.34 -15.13
CA GLU A 56 -32.57 23.00 -14.72
C GLU A 56 -31.55 21.91 -15.09
N LEU A 57 -30.43 22.28 -15.72
CA LEU A 57 -29.36 21.35 -16.06
C LEU A 57 -28.74 20.72 -14.81
N PRO A 58 -28.28 19.46 -14.90
CA PRO A 58 -27.61 18.79 -13.78
C PRO A 58 -26.36 19.55 -13.36
N LYS A 59 -26.20 19.76 -12.05
CA LYS A 59 -25.10 20.53 -11.47
C LYS A 59 -24.06 19.67 -10.77
N THR A 60 -24.46 18.50 -10.29
CA THR A 60 -23.55 17.57 -9.61
C THR A 60 -22.97 16.57 -10.60
N GLU A 61 -21.78 16.06 -10.32
CA GLU A 61 -21.13 15.01 -11.10
C GLU A 61 -22.05 13.78 -11.27
N ASN A 62 -22.68 13.34 -10.18
CA ASN A 62 -23.59 12.20 -10.16
C ASN A 62 -24.80 12.40 -11.09
N ASP A 63 -25.41 13.59 -11.06
CA ASP A 63 -26.56 13.90 -11.93
C ASP A 63 -26.16 13.94 -13.41
N ILE A 64 -24.95 14.44 -13.70
CA ILE A 64 -24.40 14.46 -15.06
C ILE A 64 -24.18 13.02 -15.55
N ILE A 65 -23.58 12.15 -14.75
CA ILE A 65 -23.36 10.73 -15.11
C ILE A 65 -24.69 10.02 -15.36
N MET A 66 -25.68 10.23 -14.48
CA MET A 66 -27.00 9.64 -14.64
C MET A 66 -27.71 10.12 -15.91
N LEU A 67 -27.52 11.38 -16.29
CA LEU A 67 -27.97 11.89 -17.59
C LEU A 67 -27.23 11.23 -18.75
N MET A 68 -25.89 11.11 -18.67
CA MET A 68 -25.07 10.51 -19.72
C MET A 68 -25.41 9.05 -20.00
N LYS A 69 -25.76 8.27 -18.97
CA LYS A 69 -26.17 6.86 -19.11
C LYS A 69 -27.43 6.65 -19.96
N GLU A 70 -28.28 7.68 -20.08
CA GLU A 70 -29.49 7.62 -20.92
C GLU A 70 -29.24 8.06 -22.37
N ILE A 71 -28.06 8.59 -22.68
CA ILE A 71 -27.70 9.09 -24.00
C ILE A 71 -26.85 8.03 -24.71
N PRO A 72 -27.10 7.75 -26.00
CA PRO A 72 -26.27 6.82 -26.77
C PRO A 72 -24.79 7.22 -26.72
N THR A 73 -23.93 6.22 -26.50
CA THR A 73 -22.48 6.43 -26.48
C THR A 73 -22.00 6.93 -27.84
N ASN A 74 -21.52 8.17 -27.89
CA ASN A 74 -21.03 8.80 -29.10
C ASN A 74 -19.95 9.86 -28.77
N SER A 75 -18.91 9.94 -29.59
CA SER A 75 -17.76 10.83 -29.37
C SER A 75 -18.11 12.32 -29.41
N ILE A 76 -19.19 12.72 -30.10
CA ILE A 76 -19.59 14.13 -30.21
C ILE A 76 -20.39 14.64 -29.01
N VAL A 77 -20.97 13.74 -28.22
CA VAL A 77 -21.86 14.09 -27.08
C VAL A 77 -21.13 14.97 -26.07
N PRO A 78 -19.93 14.62 -25.56
CA PRO A 78 -19.24 15.47 -24.57
C PRO A 78 -18.92 16.87 -25.10
N GLN A 79 -18.52 16.97 -26.37
CA GLN A 79 -18.23 18.26 -27.01
C GLN A 79 -19.51 19.11 -27.14
N LEU A 80 -20.60 18.50 -27.61
CA LEU A 80 -21.88 19.20 -27.75
C LEU A 80 -22.41 19.69 -26.40
N PHE A 81 -22.30 18.87 -25.35
CA PHE A 81 -22.69 19.24 -23.99
C PHE A 81 -21.87 20.40 -23.45
N GLN A 82 -20.55 20.37 -23.62
CA GLN A 82 -19.67 21.44 -23.17
C GLN A 82 -19.95 22.75 -23.91
N GLN A 83 -20.14 22.70 -25.24
CA GLN A 83 -20.34 23.89 -26.07
C GLN A 83 -21.75 24.49 -25.95
N ALA A 84 -22.78 23.65 -25.90
CA ALA A 84 -24.17 24.10 -25.88
C ALA A 84 -24.68 24.43 -24.47
N LEU A 85 -24.25 23.65 -23.48
CA LEU A 85 -24.87 23.63 -22.15
C LEU A 85 -23.89 23.97 -21.02
N GLY A 86 -22.59 24.10 -21.34
CA GLY A 86 -21.55 24.32 -20.31
C GLY A 86 -21.34 23.10 -19.40
N ILE A 87 -21.86 21.92 -19.77
CA ILE A 87 -21.72 20.69 -18.96
C ILE A 87 -20.42 19.99 -19.36
N LYS A 88 -19.52 19.84 -18.38
CA LYS A 88 -18.31 19.04 -18.53
C LYS A 88 -18.60 17.60 -18.11
N VAL A 89 -18.49 16.66 -19.07
CA VAL A 89 -18.63 15.23 -18.76
C VAL A 89 -17.46 14.78 -17.87
N PRO A 90 -17.72 14.12 -16.73
CA PRO A 90 -16.66 13.67 -15.83
C PRO A 90 -15.79 12.57 -16.45
N LYS A 91 -14.49 12.58 -16.12
CA LYS A 91 -13.59 11.45 -16.38
C LYS A 91 -13.78 10.41 -15.28
N LEU A 92 -13.63 9.13 -15.60
CA LEU A 92 -13.66 8.07 -14.59
C LEU A 92 -12.47 8.26 -13.63
N GLY A 93 -12.73 8.79 -12.43
CA GLY A 93 -11.70 9.24 -11.48
C GLY A 93 -11.06 8.14 -10.63
N ILE A 94 -11.32 6.86 -10.93
CA ILE A 94 -10.74 5.73 -10.21
C ILE A 94 -9.48 5.21 -10.93
N SER A 95 -8.54 4.68 -10.15
CA SER A 95 -7.36 4.00 -10.71
C SER A 95 -7.81 2.81 -11.55
N LEU A 96 -7.62 2.89 -12.86
CA LEU A 96 -7.98 1.83 -13.79
C LEU A 96 -6.97 0.70 -13.64
N ALA A 97 -7.44 -0.51 -13.29
CA ALA A 97 -6.58 -1.69 -13.26
C ALA A 97 -6.20 -2.11 -14.69
N VAL A 98 -7.06 -1.91 -15.68
CA VAL A 98 -6.76 -2.22 -17.10
C VAL A 98 -5.61 -1.36 -17.59
N GLY A 99 -4.62 -2.01 -18.19
CA GLY A 99 -3.38 -1.40 -18.66
C GLY A 99 -2.28 -1.32 -17.59
N GLN A 100 -2.58 -1.58 -16.32
CA GLN A 100 -1.57 -1.71 -15.29
C GLN A 100 -0.86 -3.05 -15.37
N CYS A 101 0.40 -3.02 -14.98
CA CYS A 101 1.21 -4.19 -14.73
C CYS A 101 0.72 -4.99 -13.52
N TYR A 102 0.93 -6.30 -13.51
CA TYR A 102 0.48 -7.23 -12.49
C TYR A 102 1.61 -8.14 -12.04
N ASN A 103 1.86 -8.16 -10.74
CA ASN A 103 2.81 -9.06 -10.12
C ASN A 103 2.07 -10.30 -9.61
N ILE A 104 2.19 -11.40 -10.36
CA ILE A 104 1.57 -12.69 -9.98
C ILE A 104 2.12 -13.24 -8.66
N ILE A 105 3.41 -13.02 -8.37
CA ILE A 105 4.06 -13.52 -7.15
C ILE A 105 3.42 -12.92 -5.90
N ASN A 106 3.04 -11.65 -5.97
CA ASN A 106 2.43 -10.88 -4.88
C ASN A 106 0.90 -10.78 -4.99
N ASP A 107 0.29 -11.38 -6.02
CA ASP A 107 -1.15 -11.26 -6.35
C ASP A 107 -1.67 -9.81 -6.34
N CYS A 108 -0.91 -8.87 -6.92
CA CYS A 108 -1.25 -7.45 -6.89
C CYS A 108 -0.94 -6.71 -8.21
N THR A 109 -1.67 -5.61 -8.47
CA THR A 109 -1.31 -4.65 -9.52
C THR A 109 -0.14 -3.79 -9.06
N THR A 110 0.71 -3.40 -10.01
CA THR A 110 1.70 -2.34 -9.82
C THR A 110 1.12 -1.02 -10.35
N PRO A 111 1.53 0.15 -9.84
CA PRO A 111 1.04 1.43 -10.35
C PRO A 111 1.58 1.79 -11.76
N VAL A 112 2.44 0.96 -12.34
CA VAL A 112 3.10 1.19 -13.62
C VAL A 112 2.24 0.64 -14.77
N SER A 113 2.15 1.39 -15.87
CA SER A 113 1.65 0.89 -17.16
C SER A 113 2.80 0.79 -18.16
N ILE A 114 2.76 -0.19 -19.04
CA ILE A 114 3.68 -0.29 -20.19
C ILE A 114 3.14 0.41 -21.44
N PHE A 115 1.97 1.04 -21.33
CA PHE A 115 1.29 1.66 -22.46
C PHE A 115 1.28 3.16 -22.35
N LYS A 116 1.35 3.80 -23.50
CA LYS A 116 1.10 5.23 -23.65
C LYS A 116 -0.35 5.42 -24.08
N PHE A 117 -1.20 5.81 -23.14
CA PHE A 117 -2.57 6.23 -23.44
C PHE A 117 -2.53 7.60 -24.14
N ALA A 118 -3.28 7.75 -25.22
CA ALA A 118 -3.47 9.04 -25.84
C ALA A 118 -4.28 9.97 -24.92
N ASP A 119 -4.11 11.28 -25.11
CA ASP A 119 -4.92 12.30 -24.44
C ASP A 119 -6.37 12.35 -24.96
N SER A 120 -6.79 11.37 -25.77
CA SER A 120 -8.14 11.22 -26.28
C SER A 120 -9.01 10.38 -25.35
N TYR A 121 -10.24 10.85 -25.14
CA TYR A 121 -11.23 10.20 -24.30
C TYR A 121 -12.51 9.95 -25.08
N THR A 122 -13.16 8.84 -24.79
CA THR A 122 -14.46 8.48 -25.33
C THR A 122 -15.48 8.38 -24.21
N LEU A 123 -16.72 8.80 -24.49
CA LEU A 123 -17.85 8.53 -23.61
C LEU A 123 -18.02 7.01 -23.49
N SER A 124 -18.26 6.52 -22.28
CA SER A 124 -18.53 5.11 -21.99
C SER A 124 -20.03 4.89 -21.70
N PRO A 125 -20.52 3.64 -21.80
CA PRO A 125 -21.90 3.31 -21.43
C PRO A 125 -22.26 3.58 -19.96
N ILE A 126 -21.27 3.69 -19.08
CA ILE A 126 -21.47 4.06 -17.66
C ILE A 126 -21.54 5.58 -17.43
N GLY A 127 -21.48 6.38 -18.50
CA GLY A 127 -21.65 7.84 -18.43
C GLY A 127 -20.37 8.65 -18.19
N TYR A 128 -19.23 7.98 -18.05
CA TYR A 128 -17.92 8.59 -17.85
C TYR A 128 -17.11 8.72 -19.15
N LEU A 129 -16.19 9.69 -19.19
CA LEU A 129 -15.08 9.69 -20.13
C LEU A 129 -13.99 8.72 -19.67
N ILE A 130 -13.57 7.83 -20.57
CA ILE A 130 -12.45 6.89 -20.39
C ILE A 130 -11.45 7.02 -21.54
N PRO A 131 -10.18 6.64 -21.37
CA PRO A 131 -9.22 6.61 -22.47
C PRO A 131 -9.76 5.84 -23.67
N SER A 132 -9.57 6.37 -24.88
CA SER A 132 -10.11 5.81 -26.12
C SER A 132 -9.69 4.36 -26.41
N GLU A 133 -8.55 3.95 -25.85
CA GLU A 133 -7.94 2.64 -25.99
C GLU A 133 -8.53 1.62 -25.00
N ILE A 134 -9.47 2.04 -24.15
CA ILE A 134 -10.18 1.16 -23.22
C ILE A 134 -11.64 1.07 -23.66
N LYS A 135 -12.07 -0.12 -24.03
CA LYS A 135 -13.46 -0.45 -24.29
C LYS A 135 -14.19 -0.69 -22.97
N CYS A 136 -15.39 -0.15 -22.84
CA CYS A 136 -16.29 -0.42 -21.72
C CYS A 136 -17.57 -1.07 -22.22
N ASP A 137 -17.87 -2.27 -21.71
CA ASP A 137 -19.11 -3.00 -21.98
C ASP A 137 -19.94 -3.09 -20.69
N MET A 138 -21.24 -2.79 -20.76
CA MET A 138 -22.14 -2.99 -19.62
C MET A 138 -22.24 -4.47 -19.29
N HIS A 139 -22.26 -4.79 -18.01
CA HIS A 139 -22.37 -6.15 -17.52
C HIS A 139 -23.30 -6.17 -16.29
N SER A 140 -24.01 -7.26 -16.06
CA SER A 140 -24.82 -7.39 -14.85
C SER A 140 -24.69 -8.82 -14.36
N GLU A 141 -23.65 -9.06 -13.57
CA GLU A 141 -23.35 -10.37 -13.00
C GLU A 141 -23.08 -10.22 -11.50
N THR A 142 -23.65 -11.12 -10.71
CA THR A 142 -23.26 -11.32 -9.32
C THR A 142 -22.34 -12.53 -9.25
N LYS A 143 -21.17 -12.38 -8.63
CA LYS A 143 -20.20 -13.46 -8.48
C LYS A 143 -19.88 -13.71 -7.02
N ASP A 144 -20.03 -14.95 -6.58
CA ASP A 144 -19.57 -15.40 -5.28
C ASP A 144 -18.23 -16.12 -5.37
N VAL A 145 -17.30 -15.76 -4.48
CA VAL A 145 -16.03 -16.41 -4.26
C VAL A 145 -15.96 -16.86 -2.80
N CYS A 146 -16.06 -18.17 -2.62
CA CYS A 146 -15.95 -18.84 -1.33
C CYS A 146 -15.35 -20.23 -1.59
N GLN A 147 -14.04 -20.25 -1.79
CA GLN A 147 -13.25 -21.44 -2.06
C GLN A 147 -12.54 -21.88 -0.80
N PHE A 148 -12.55 -23.20 -0.56
CA PHE A 148 -11.77 -23.85 0.48
C PHE A 148 -10.77 -24.76 -0.21
N VAL A 149 -9.51 -24.60 0.16
CA VAL A 149 -8.40 -25.30 -0.46
C VAL A 149 -7.53 -25.93 0.62
N ASN A 150 -7.03 -27.14 0.34
CA ASN A 150 -6.35 -27.95 1.35
C ASN A 150 -4.93 -27.43 1.62
N SER A 151 -4.25 -26.96 0.58
CA SER A 151 -2.89 -26.46 0.65
C SER A 151 -2.73 -25.08 0.03
N TYR A 152 -1.61 -24.44 0.33
CA TYR A 152 -1.24 -23.17 -0.30
C TYR A 152 -0.94 -23.34 -1.80
N ASN A 153 -0.46 -24.51 -2.24
CA ASN A 153 -0.32 -24.83 -3.66
C ASN A 153 -1.68 -24.90 -4.37
N ASP A 154 -2.68 -25.51 -3.74
CA ASP A 154 -4.05 -25.56 -4.30
C ASP A 154 -4.63 -24.15 -4.43
N TYR A 155 -4.38 -23.29 -3.45
CA TYR A 155 -4.74 -21.87 -3.54
C TYR A 155 -4.10 -21.21 -4.78
N ILE A 156 -2.78 -21.31 -4.94
CA ILE A 156 -2.06 -20.72 -6.08
C ILE A 156 -2.66 -21.24 -7.40
N ASN A 157 -2.88 -22.54 -7.53
CA ASN A 157 -3.45 -23.14 -8.74
C ASN A 157 -4.86 -22.62 -9.04
N CYS A 158 -5.74 -22.55 -8.03
CA CYS A 158 -7.06 -21.97 -8.19
C CYS A 158 -7.00 -20.49 -8.58
N ARG A 159 -6.11 -19.71 -7.94
CA ARG A 159 -5.95 -18.29 -8.21
C ARG A 159 -5.40 -18.01 -9.60
N LEU A 160 -4.37 -18.73 -10.05
CA LEU A 160 -3.84 -18.63 -11.41
C LEU A 160 -4.89 -19.01 -12.45
N LYS A 161 -5.73 -20.00 -12.15
CA LYS A 161 -6.88 -20.36 -13.00
C LYS A 161 -7.88 -19.22 -13.10
N ASP A 162 -8.22 -18.58 -11.97
CA ASP A 162 -9.15 -17.46 -11.95
C ASP A 162 -8.58 -16.21 -12.65
N LEU A 163 -7.25 -16.05 -12.70
CA LEU A 163 -6.55 -15.02 -13.48
C LEU A 163 -6.31 -15.40 -14.95
N ASN A 164 -6.81 -16.56 -15.39
CA ASN A 164 -6.66 -17.11 -16.73
C ASN A 164 -5.19 -17.33 -17.16
N VAL A 165 -4.31 -17.73 -16.22
CA VAL A 165 -2.88 -18.02 -16.44
C VAL A 165 -2.61 -19.54 -16.51
N ILE A 166 -3.63 -20.33 -16.90
CA ILE A 166 -3.60 -21.80 -16.84
C ILE A 166 -2.53 -22.38 -17.77
N GLY A 167 -1.76 -23.34 -17.26
CA GLY A 167 -0.84 -24.17 -18.06
C GLY A 167 0.49 -23.51 -18.42
N GLN A 168 0.71 -22.25 -18.04
CA GLN A 168 1.93 -21.51 -18.37
C GLN A 168 3.01 -21.59 -17.28
N ILE A 169 2.64 -21.97 -16.06
CA ILE A 169 3.52 -21.86 -14.90
C ILE A 169 3.56 -23.19 -14.14
N ARG A 170 4.74 -23.82 -14.07
CA ARG A 170 5.07 -24.79 -13.02
C ARG A 170 5.62 -23.99 -11.85
N SER A 171 4.87 -23.93 -10.77
CA SER A 171 5.08 -22.93 -9.73
C SER A 171 5.42 -23.59 -8.40
N GLU A 172 6.48 -23.15 -7.72
CA GLU A 172 6.76 -23.58 -6.35
C GLU A 172 6.06 -22.64 -5.35
N ALA A 173 5.41 -23.19 -4.32
CA ALA A 173 4.78 -22.38 -3.27
C ALA A 173 5.73 -21.35 -2.65
N SER A 174 7.01 -21.69 -2.52
CA SER A 174 8.08 -20.84 -1.97
C SER A 174 8.30 -19.55 -2.77
N ALA A 175 7.96 -19.54 -4.06
CA ALA A 175 8.10 -18.37 -4.90
C ALA A 175 7.07 -17.29 -4.60
N PHE A 176 5.89 -17.64 -4.08
CA PHE A 176 4.76 -16.71 -3.92
C PHE A 176 4.77 -16.04 -2.55
N ASN A 177 4.92 -14.72 -2.56
CA ASN A 177 4.80 -13.87 -1.38
C ASN A 177 3.36 -13.34 -1.26
N ILE A 178 2.40 -14.26 -1.12
CA ILE A 178 1.01 -13.90 -0.85
C ILE A 178 0.82 -13.99 0.65
N ASP A 179 0.18 -12.96 1.23
CA ASP A 179 -0.15 -12.92 2.65
C ASP A 179 -0.75 -14.25 3.11
N ALA A 180 -0.45 -14.62 4.36
CA ALA A 180 -0.74 -15.96 4.85
C ALA A 180 -2.21 -16.38 4.67
N GLY A 181 -3.15 -15.43 4.64
CA GLY A 181 -4.58 -15.65 4.42
C GLY A 181 -5.02 -15.84 2.96
N GLY A 182 -4.18 -15.54 1.96
CA GLY A 182 -4.58 -15.50 0.56
C GLY A 182 -5.52 -14.33 0.24
N SER A 183 -5.92 -14.23 -1.03
CA SER A 183 -6.96 -13.29 -1.48
C SER A 183 -8.31 -13.57 -0.81
N THR A 184 -9.10 -12.53 -0.51
CA THR A 184 -10.45 -12.64 0.07
C THR A 184 -11.30 -13.65 -0.70
N GLY A 185 -11.96 -14.55 0.03
CA GLY A 185 -12.80 -15.61 -0.53
C GLY A 185 -12.06 -16.92 -0.80
N TYR A 186 -10.73 -16.98 -0.62
CA TYR A 186 -9.96 -18.22 -0.66
C TYR A 186 -9.47 -18.57 0.74
N ASN A 187 -9.81 -19.77 1.22
CA ASN A 187 -9.57 -20.19 2.58
C ASN A 187 -8.64 -21.42 2.60
N VAL A 188 -7.40 -21.23 3.07
CA VAL A 188 -6.39 -22.31 3.14
C VAL A 188 -6.52 -23.08 4.46
N ILE A 189 -7.00 -24.32 4.38
CA ILE A 189 -7.35 -25.16 5.54
C ILE A 189 -6.16 -25.44 6.46
N THR A 190 -5.02 -25.85 5.89
CA THR A 190 -3.84 -26.29 6.65
C THR A 190 -3.24 -25.21 7.55
N LYS A 191 -3.47 -23.92 7.24
CA LYS A 191 -3.02 -22.79 8.06
C LYS A 191 -3.95 -22.53 9.26
N ASN A 192 -5.25 -22.74 9.07
CA ASN A 192 -6.29 -22.44 10.05
C ASN A 192 -6.39 -23.48 11.19
N ALA A 193 -5.68 -24.61 11.10
CA ALA A 193 -5.66 -25.67 12.11
C ALA A 193 -4.62 -25.45 13.24
N ALA A 194 -3.80 -24.39 13.16
CA ALA A 194 -2.72 -24.15 14.12
C ALA A 194 -3.18 -23.28 15.30
N HIS A 195 -3.44 -23.91 16.44
CA HIS A 195 -3.44 -23.40 17.83
C HIS A 195 -4.25 -22.15 18.23
N ASP A 196 -4.94 -21.45 17.32
CA ASP A 196 -5.71 -20.27 17.68
C ASP A 196 -7.14 -20.61 18.15
N VAL A 197 -7.62 -19.90 19.17
CA VAL A 197 -8.98 -20.05 19.74
C VAL A 197 -10.05 -19.50 18.78
N ARG A 198 -9.62 -18.74 17.77
CA ARG A 198 -10.49 -18.12 16.76
C ARG A 198 -9.95 -18.35 15.36
N THR A 199 -10.67 -19.12 14.57
CA THR A 199 -10.36 -19.30 13.15
C THR A 199 -11.16 -18.31 12.32
N LYS A 200 -10.50 -17.59 11.42
CA LYS A 200 -11.12 -16.66 10.47
C LYS A 200 -11.26 -17.30 9.09
N PHE A 201 -12.39 -17.02 8.48
CA PHE A 201 -12.66 -17.40 7.09
C PHE A 201 -13.30 -16.23 6.37
N THR A 202 -13.09 -16.15 5.07
CA THR A 202 -13.62 -15.07 4.24
C THR A 202 -14.44 -15.59 3.07
N SER A 203 -15.44 -14.82 2.68
CA SER A 203 -16.19 -14.95 1.44
C SER A 203 -16.31 -13.59 0.78
N LEU A 204 -16.34 -13.57 -0.55
CA LEU A 204 -16.47 -12.35 -1.34
C LEU A 204 -17.70 -12.49 -2.24
N ARG A 205 -18.59 -11.51 -2.20
CA ARG A 205 -19.64 -11.34 -3.21
C ARG A 205 -19.36 -10.08 -4.02
N GLU A 206 -19.23 -10.22 -5.32
CA GLU A 206 -19.05 -9.11 -6.25
C GLU A 206 -20.35 -8.84 -7.02
N TYR A 207 -20.62 -7.56 -7.26
CA TYR A 207 -21.66 -7.06 -8.15
C TYR A 207 -20.99 -6.35 -9.32
N ARG A 208 -20.89 -7.03 -10.45
CA ARG A 208 -20.19 -6.59 -11.66
C ARG A 208 -21.15 -5.82 -12.56
N GLN A 209 -20.90 -4.51 -12.72
CA GLN A 209 -21.75 -3.57 -13.45
C GLN A 209 -21.25 -3.28 -14.87
N PHE A 210 -19.96 -3.47 -15.10
CA PHE A 210 -19.35 -3.29 -16.41
C PHE A 210 -18.03 -4.03 -16.49
N ARG A 211 -17.50 -4.13 -17.69
CA ARG A 211 -16.19 -4.71 -17.99
C ARG A 211 -15.38 -3.74 -18.80
N LEU A 212 -14.14 -3.51 -18.37
CA LEU A 212 -13.16 -2.76 -19.13
C LEU A 212 -12.24 -3.73 -19.86
N THR A 213 -11.90 -3.41 -21.11
CA THR A 213 -11.00 -4.21 -21.94
C THR A 213 -10.06 -3.30 -22.70
N LEU A 214 -8.77 -3.57 -22.66
CA LEU A 214 -7.74 -2.85 -23.38
C LEU A 214 -7.80 -3.18 -24.88
N ALA A 215 -7.61 -2.17 -25.73
CA ALA A 215 -7.44 -2.36 -27.16
C ALA A 215 -6.13 -3.12 -27.48
N ASN A 216 -6.15 -3.95 -28.52
CA ASN A 216 -5.00 -4.75 -28.92
C ASN A 216 -3.82 -3.93 -29.49
N ASP A 217 -4.15 -2.78 -30.11
CA ASP A 217 -3.23 -1.94 -30.89
C ASP A 217 -2.85 -0.64 -30.17
N ILE A 218 -2.63 -0.72 -28.86
CA ILE A 218 -2.15 0.41 -28.06
C ILE A 218 -0.62 0.57 -28.18
N ALA A 219 -0.15 1.82 -28.21
CA ALA A 219 1.26 2.15 -28.25
C ALA A 219 1.95 1.80 -26.91
N LEU A 220 3.17 1.27 -26.99
CA LEU A 220 3.99 1.04 -25.81
C LEU A 220 4.62 2.34 -25.32
N ASP A 221 4.84 2.43 -24.02
CA ASP A 221 5.55 3.53 -23.40
C ASP A 221 7.05 3.45 -23.73
N SER A 222 7.65 4.59 -24.08
CA SER A 222 9.06 4.64 -24.51
C SER A 222 10.04 4.20 -23.44
N ASP A 223 9.72 4.40 -22.16
CA ASP A 223 10.59 3.96 -21.07
C ASP A 223 10.57 2.45 -20.96
N PHE A 224 9.40 1.82 -21.11
CA PHE A 224 9.30 0.36 -21.18
C PHE A 224 10.08 -0.18 -22.38
N GLU A 225 9.95 0.45 -23.56
CA GLU A 225 10.70 0.04 -24.74
C GLU A 225 12.23 0.11 -24.51
N SER A 226 12.71 1.19 -23.89
CA SER A 226 14.13 1.34 -23.55
C SER A 226 14.59 0.25 -22.59
N VAL A 227 13.84 0.02 -21.50
CA VAL A 227 14.18 -0.99 -20.50
C VAL A 227 14.27 -2.38 -21.13
N VAL A 228 13.31 -2.74 -21.99
CA VAL A 228 13.31 -4.05 -22.68
C VAL A 228 14.52 -4.21 -23.61
N ARG A 229 14.93 -3.14 -24.31
CA ARG A 229 16.14 -3.18 -25.17
C ARG A 229 17.43 -3.35 -24.36
N ASP A 230 17.45 -2.82 -23.14
CA ASP A 230 18.61 -2.82 -22.25
C ASP A 230 18.72 -4.08 -21.35
N LEU A 231 17.77 -5.01 -21.48
CA LEU A 231 17.80 -6.28 -20.76
C LEU A 231 18.93 -7.18 -21.26
N PRO A 232 19.75 -7.75 -20.36
CA PRO A 232 20.85 -8.63 -20.73
C PRO A 232 20.34 -9.97 -21.26
N ARG A 233 21.26 -10.72 -21.88
CA ARG A 233 21.00 -12.10 -22.29
C ARG A 233 20.77 -12.98 -21.04
N PHE A 234 19.90 -13.98 -21.17
CA PHE A 234 19.65 -14.94 -20.11
C PHE A 234 20.91 -15.70 -19.65
N ASP A 235 21.31 -15.48 -18.40
CA ASP A 235 22.40 -16.21 -17.71
C ASP A 235 22.25 -16.12 -16.18
N LEU A 236 21.82 -17.20 -15.54
CA LEU A 236 21.65 -17.27 -14.08
C LEU A 236 22.96 -17.17 -13.30
N ASN A 237 24.11 -17.36 -13.96
CA ASN A 237 25.43 -17.21 -13.33
C ASN A 237 25.97 -15.78 -13.46
N ASP A 238 25.25 -14.88 -14.13
CA ASP A 238 25.60 -13.45 -14.20
C ASP A 238 24.78 -12.67 -13.17
N HIS A 239 25.47 -12.12 -12.17
CA HIS A 239 24.87 -11.24 -11.16
C HIS A 239 24.12 -10.07 -11.81
N THR A 240 24.67 -9.48 -12.86
CA THR A 240 24.06 -8.34 -13.56
C THR A 240 22.75 -8.73 -14.21
N PHE A 241 22.69 -9.93 -14.82
CA PHE A 241 21.46 -10.50 -15.34
C PHE A 241 20.41 -10.64 -14.24
N VAL A 242 20.73 -11.37 -13.17
CA VAL A 242 19.77 -11.65 -12.09
C VAL A 242 19.26 -10.34 -11.48
N THR A 243 20.15 -9.42 -11.12
CA THR A 243 19.74 -8.13 -10.53
C THR A 243 18.87 -7.32 -11.47
N LYS A 244 19.19 -7.24 -12.77
CA LYS A 244 18.37 -6.48 -13.74
C LYS A 244 16.99 -7.10 -13.93
N PHE A 245 16.86 -8.43 -13.99
CA PHE A 245 15.57 -9.09 -14.14
C PHE A 245 14.73 -9.04 -12.85
N GLN A 246 15.35 -9.16 -11.68
CA GLN A 246 14.67 -8.92 -10.40
C GLN A 246 14.12 -7.49 -10.33
N ALA A 247 14.93 -6.49 -10.67
CA ALA A 247 14.47 -5.08 -10.73
C ALA A 247 13.37 -4.86 -11.78
N PHE A 248 13.45 -5.53 -12.93
CA PHE A 248 12.41 -5.50 -13.96
C PHE A 248 11.08 -6.04 -13.44
N PHE A 249 11.06 -7.24 -12.84
CA PHE A 249 9.84 -7.85 -12.30
C PHE A 249 9.34 -7.14 -11.03
N GLN A 250 10.21 -6.52 -10.25
CA GLN A 250 9.80 -5.66 -9.14
C GLN A 250 9.04 -4.43 -9.64
N ARG A 251 9.52 -3.79 -10.72
CA ARG A 251 8.90 -2.58 -11.28
C ARG A 251 7.63 -2.88 -12.08
N TYR A 252 7.66 -3.88 -12.95
CA TYR A 252 6.59 -4.16 -13.93
C TYR A 252 5.76 -5.39 -13.59
N GLY A 253 6.04 -6.12 -12.50
CA GLY A 253 5.43 -7.43 -12.29
C GLY A 253 5.77 -8.39 -13.43
N THR A 254 4.93 -9.40 -13.68
CA THR A 254 5.15 -10.42 -14.72
C THR A 254 4.15 -10.34 -15.86
N HIS A 255 3.00 -9.69 -15.63
CA HIS A 255 1.86 -9.66 -16.54
C HIS A 255 1.29 -8.24 -16.66
N VAL A 256 0.33 -8.07 -17.56
CA VAL A 256 -0.45 -6.85 -17.72
C VAL A 256 -1.93 -7.19 -17.68
N VAL A 257 -2.71 -6.38 -16.96
CA VAL A 257 -4.17 -6.52 -16.89
C VAL A 257 -4.77 -6.01 -18.20
N ILE A 258 -5.28 -6.90 -19.04
CA ILE A 258 -5.94 -6.51 -20.29
C ILE A 258 -7.45 -6.37 -20.14
N SER A 259 -8.03 -6.96 -19.09
CA SER A 259 -9.45 -6.83 -18.81
C SER A 259 -9.76 -7.06 -17.34
N CYS A 260 -10.67 -6.26 -16.79
CA CYS A 260 -11.20 -6.44 -15.45
C CYS A 260 -12.67 -5.96 -15.38
N PHE A 261 -13.37 -6.37 -14.34
CA PHE A 261 -14.73 -5.91 -14.07
C PHE A 261 -14.71 -4.65 -13.20
N GLY A 262 -15.71 -3.79 -13.39
CA GLY A 262 -16.02 -2.67 -12.51
C GLY A 262 -17.36 -2.87 -11.80
N GLY A 263 -17.44 -2.45 -10.55
CA GLY A 263 -18.64 -2.61 -9.74
C GLY A 263 -18.37 -2.40 -8.26
N GLY A 264 -18.76 -3.36 -7.43
CA GLY A 264 -18.49 -3.32 -5.99
C GLY A 264 -18.45 -4.72 -5.39
N SER A 265 -17.95 -4.82 -4.18
CA SER A 265 -17.86 -6.10 -3.49
C SER A 265 -18.25 -6.01 -2.02
N ILE A 266 -18.80 -7.09 -1.49
CA ILE A 266 -19.06 -7.30 -0.07
C ILE A 266 -18.18 -8.44 0.38
N GLU A 267 -17.22 -8.14 1.25
CA GLU A 267 -16.39 -9.15 1.91
C GLU A 267 -17.05 -9.54 3.22
N ILE A 268 -17.26 -10.83 3.43
CA ILE A 268 -17.81 -11.36 4.67
C ILE A 268 -16.72 -12.15 5.36
N GLU A 269 -16.34 -11.72 6.56
CA GLU A 269 -15.46 -12.46 7.45
C GLU A 269 -16.29 -13.19 8.49
N ALA A 270 -16.17 -14.51 8.52
CA ALA A 270 -16.73 -15.38 9.54
C ALA A 270 -15.62 -15.77 10.54
N THR A 271 -15.78 -15.36 11.80
CA THR A 271 -14.91 -15.76 12.91
C THR A 271 -15.59 -16.88 13.69
N VAL A 272 -14.93 -18.03 13.79
CA VAL A 272 -15.42 -19.20 14.51
C VAL A 272 -14.68 -19.33 15.83
N GLN A 273 -15.42 -19.32 16.95
CA GLN A 273 -14.88 -19.71 18.24
C GLN A 273 -15.01 -21.23 18.39
N THR A 274 -13.93 -21.94 18.07
CA THR A 274 -13.88 -23.39 18.21
C THR A 274 -13.42 -23.76 19.62
N SER A 275 -14.34 -24.23 20.47
CA SER A 275 -14.00 -24.89 21.74
C SER A 275 -13.45 -26.32 21.54
N GLY A 276 -13.51 -26.85 20.32
CA GLY A 276 -12.97 -28.15 19.93
C GLY A 276 -12.41 -28.12 18.51
N ASN A 277 -11.36 -28.89 18.27
CA ASN A 277 -10.60 -28.81 17.02
C ASN A 277 -11.46 -29.13 15.78
N LEU A 278 -11.46 -28.24 14.79
CA LEU A 278 -11.79 -28.55 13.39
C LEU A 278 -10.71 -29.50 12.83
N ARG A 279 -10.72 -30.76 13.29
CA ARG A 279 -9.62 -31.73 13.07
C ARG A 279 -9.85 -32.62 11.85
N SER A 280 -11.08 -32.72 11.36
CA SER A 280 -11.41 -33.57 10.22
C SER A 280 -11.81 -32.75 8.98
N VAL A 281 -11.55 -33.32 7.80
CA VAL A 281 -12.01 -32.79 6.51
C VAL A 281 -13.54 -32.68 6.50
N ASP A 282 -14.25 -33.61 7.13
CA ASP A 282 -15.71 -33.61 7.23
C ASP A 282 -16.25 -32.43 8.04
N ASP A 283 -15.58 -32.06 9.14
CA ASP A 283 -15.95 -30.88 9.93
C ASP A 283 -15.80 -29.59 9.13
N LEU A 284 -14.74 -29.51 8.32
CA LEU A 284 -14.49 -28.38 7.43
C LEU A 284 -15.49 -28.33 6.26
N GLN A 285 -15.90 -29.48 5.72
CA GLN A 285 -16.93 -29.53 4.69
C GLN A 285 -18.31 -29.12 5.25
N LYS A 286 -18.68 -29.61 6.44
CA LYS A 286 -19.90 -29.18 7.14
C LYS A 286 -19.87 -27.68 7.43
N PHE A 287 -18.73 -27.19 7.91
CA PHE A 287 -18.54 -25.77 8.16
C PHE A 287 -18.61 -24.94 6.87
N THR A 288 -17.99 -25.40 5.79
CA THR A 288 -18.07 -24.78 4.45
C THR A 288 -19.51 -24.69 3.98
N PHE A 289 -20.27 -25.78 4.10
CA PHE A 289 -21.68 -25.83 3.74
C PHE A 289 -22.51 -24.86 4.57
N GLN A 290 -22.30 -24.85 5.89
CA GLN A 290 -23.00 -23.93 6.81
C GLN A 290 -22.66 -22.47 6.56
N MET A 291 -21.39 -22.15 6.29
CA MET A 291 -20.99 -20.79 5.93
C MET A 291 -21.65 -20.37 4.63
N LYS A 292 -21.62 -21.22 3.58
CA LYS A 292 -22.32 -20.93 2.33
C LYS A 292 -23.82 -20.70 2.56
N ALA A 293 -24.48 -21.55 3.34
CA ALA A 293 -25.89 -21.38 3.69
C ALA A 293 -26.16 -20.09 4.48
N GLY A 294 -25.28 -19.72 5.42
CA GLY A 294 -25.37 -18.47 6.17
C GLY A 294 -25.20 -17.24 5.29
N LEU A 295 -24.25 -17.28 4.36
CA LEU A 295 -24.02 -16.24 3.35
C LEU A 295 -25.21 -16.10 2.41
N THR A 296 -25.71 -17.22 1.88
CA THR A 296 -26.94 -17.27 1.08
C THR A 296 -28.08 -16.61 1.82
N LYS A 297 -28.30 -16.95 3.10
CA LYS A 297 -29.34 -16.31 3.93
C LYS A 297 -29.14 -14.80 4.11
N ILE A 298 -27.90 -14.34 4.26
CA ILE A 298 -27.58 -12.92 4.39
C ILE A 298 -27.95 -12.14 3.12
N PHE A 299 -27.78 -12.76 1.95
CA PHE A 299 -27.98 -12.06 0.69
C PHE A 299 -29.32 -12.34 -0.02
N GLU A 300 -29.97 -13.46 0.27
CA GLU A 300 -31.22 -13.90 -0.37
C GLU A 300 -32.46 -13.58 0.47
N THR A 301 -32.41 -12.58 1.34
CA THR A 301 -33.54 -12.11 2.18
C THR A 301 -34.80 -11.68 1.41
N ASN A 302 -34.86 -11.87 0.09
CA ASN A 302 -36.02 -11.66 -0.78
C ASN A 302 -36.66 -12.95 -1.34
N VAL A 303 -36.13 -14.14 -1.07
CA VAL A 303 -36.83 -15.38 -1.46
C VAL A 303 -37.85 -15.70 -0.37
N ASP A 304 -39.12 -15.61 -0.73
CA ASP A 304 -40.26 -16.10 0.05
C ASP A 304 -39.88 -17.37 0.82
N SER A 305 -40.33 -17.47 2.07
CA SER A 305 -40.07 -18.56 3.02
C SER A 305 -40.62 -19.94 2.59
N THR A 306 -40.77 -20.20 1.30
CA THR A 306 -41.27 -21.43 0.68
C THR A 306 -40.17 -22.35 0.20
N TYR A 307 -38.87 -22.02 0.41
CA TYR A 307 -37.79 -23.01 0.33
C TYR A 307 -37.84 -23.94 1.56
N THR A 308 -38.92 -24.71 1.66
CA THR A 308 -39.01 -25.89 2.52
C THR A 308 -38.10 -26.95 1.95
N ASP A 309 -36.89 -26.99 2.49
CA ASP A 309 -35.86 -27.98 2.23
C ASP A 309 -36.43 -29.39 2.41
N THR A 310 -36.76 -30.04 1.29
CA THR A 310 -37.33 -31.41 1.25
C THR A 310 -36.25 -32.48 1.10
N HIS A 311 -34.97 -32.11 1.11
CA HIS A 311 -33.89 -33.09 1.01
C HIS A 311 -32.83 -32.93 2.11
N GLN A 312 -32.98 -33.81 3.09
CA GLN A 312 -32.02 -34.24 4.10
C GLN A 312 -31.84 -33.32 5.31
N SER A 313 -32.50 -33.76 6.38
CA SER A 313 -32.21 -33.54 7.80
C SER A 313 -30.78 -33.92 8.20
N HIS A 314 -29.78 -33.27 7.61
CA HIS A 314 -28.51 -33.10 8.30
C HIS A 314 -28.77 -32.09 9.40
N SER A 315 -28.86 -32.59 10.63
CA SER A 315 -29.02 -31.82 11.86
C SER A 315 -28.35 -30.45 11.73
N GLN A 316 -29.14 -29.39 11.70
CA GLN A 316 -28.67 -28.01 11.85
C GLN A 316 -27.98 -27.93 13.21
N ALA A 317 -26.70 -28.31 13.26
CA ALA A 317 -25.83 -28.03 14.37
C ALA A 317 -25.70 -26.51 14.40
N ASN A 318 -26.55 -25.86 15.19
CA ASN A 318 -26.49 -24.44 15.49
C ASN A 318 -25.12 -24.17 16.13
N LEU A 319 -24.11 -23.87 15.31
CA LEU A 319 -22.86 -23.29 15.80
C LEU A 319 -23.19 -21.86 16.24
N THR A 320 -23.62 -21.71 17.50
CA THR A 320 -23.84 -20.42 18.19
C THR A 320 -22.58 -19.56 18.30
N ASN A 321 -21.45 -20.05 17.77
CA ASN A 321 -20.11 -19.53 18.00
C ASN A 321 -19.50 -18.87 16.75
N ILE A 322 -20.29 -18.62 15.70
CA ILE A 322 -19.83 -17.92 14.50
C ILE A 322 -20.28 -16.47 14.57
N THR A 323 -19.32 -15.54 14.50
CA THR A 323 -19.58 -14.11 14.33
C THR A 323 -19.29 -13.72 12.89
N TYR A 324 -20.20 -12.98 12.26
CA TYR A 324 -20.04 -12.46 10.91
C TYR A 324 -19.77 -10.96 10.94
N SER A 325 -18.86 -10.50 10.11
CA SER A 325 -18.64 -9.09 9.80
C SER A 325 -18.68 -8.89 8.28
N ALA A 326 -19.21 -7.75 7.82
CA ALA A 326 -19.33 -7.44 6.41
C ALA A 326 -18.62 -6.13 6.08
N TYR A 327 -17.83 -6.13 5.01
CA TYR A 327 -17.04 -5.00 4.54
C TYR A 327 -17.43 -4.69 3.09
N PHE A 328 -18.06 -3.54 2.89
CA PHE A 328 -18.48 -3.07 1.58
C PHE A 328 -17.33 -2.31 0.92
N LYS A 329 -17.07 -2.56 -0.36
CA LYS A 329 -16.06 -1.87 -1.16
C LYS A 329 -16.67 -1.35 -2.46
N GLY A 330 -16.39 -0.08 -2.77
CA GLY A 330 -17.10 0.66 -3.82
C GLY A 330 -18.49 1.13 -3.37
N GLY A 331 -19.16 1.86 -4.25
CA GLY A 331 -20.47 2.45 -4.01
C GLY A 331 -20.47 3.54 -2.94
N ASP A 332 -21.66 4.08 -2.70
CA ASP A 332 -21.89 5.11 -1.70
C ASP A 332 -21.78 4.55 -0.29
N ILE A 333 -20.83 5.10 0.47
CA ILE A 333 -20.52 4.70 1.85
C ILE A 333 -21.72 4.85 2.79
N ARG A 334 -22.69 5.72 2.49
CA ARG A 334 -23.91 5.91 3.30
C ARG A 334 -24.79 4.66 3.34
N HIS A 335 -24.63 3.78 2.36
CA HIS A 335 -25.38 2.53 2.25
C HIS A 335 -24.60 1.31 2.75
N HIS A 336 -23.34 1.49 3.20
CA HIS A 336 -22.54 0.40 3.76
C HIS A 336 -23.16 -0.11 5.07
N VAL A 337 -23.06 -1.42 5.30
CA VAL A 337 -23.55 -2.08 6.52
C VAL A 337 -22.41 -2.88 7.13
N GLN A 338 -21.92 -2.46 8.30
CA GLN A 338 -20.83 -3.17 8.98
C GLN A 338 -21.28 -4.49 9.62
N ASN A 339 -22.53 -4.54 10.11
CA ASN A 339 -23.08 -5.72 10.78
C ASN A 339 -24.49 -6.03 10.26
N LEU A 340 -24.56 -6.97 9.30
CA LEU A 340 -25.81 -7.42 8.69
C LEU A 340 -26.72 -8.17 9.68
N ALA A 341 -26.19 -8.68 10.79
CA ALA A 341 -26.97 -9.40 11.80
C ALA A 341 -27.82 -8.48 12.69
N ASN A 342 -27.48 -7.19 12.78
CA ASN A 342 -28.12 -6.22 13.67
C ASN A 342 -29.21 -5.37 12.98
N ILE A 343 -29.48 -5.60 11.70
CA ILE A 343 -30.48 -4.86 10.94
C ILE A 343 -31.60 -5.80 10.45
N SER A 344 -32.81 -5.25 10.28
CA SER A 344 -33.92 -6.02 9.74
C SER A 344 -33.60 -6.48 8.30
N SER A 345 -34.13 -7.63 7.88
CA SER A 345 -33.94 -8.13 6.51
C SER A 345 -34.40 -7.12 5.45
N THR A 346 -35.52 -6.43 5.72
CA THR A 346 -36.06 -5.38 4.85
C THR A 346 -35.10 -4.18 4.73
N ASP A 347 -34.52 -3.72 5.84
CA ASP A 347 -33.54 -2.63 5.80
C ASP A 347 -32.22 -3.04 5.15
N ALA A 348 -31.79 -4.29 5.37
CA ALA A 348 -30.61 -4.85 4.71
C ALA A 348 -30.81 -4.88 3.20
N SER A 349 -31.89 -5.49 2.72
CA SER A 349 -32.24 -5.55 1.30
C SER A 349 -32.33 -4.14 0.70
N ARG A 350 -33.00 -3.20 1.37
CA ARG A 350 -33.10 -1.81 0.89
C ARG A 350 -31.73 -1.13 0.78
N ARG A 351 -30.88 -1.23 1.81
CA ARG A 351 -29.54 -0.61 1.81
C ARG A 351 -28.63 -1.26 0.75
N ILE A 352 -28.66 -2.58 0.62
CA ILE A 352 -27.90 -3.30 -0.39
C ILE A 352 -28.34 -2.89 -1.78
N SER A 353 -29.65 -2.81 -2.07
CA SER A 353 -30.14 -2.32 -3.37
C SER A 353 -29.69 -0.90 -3.67
N GLN A 354 -29.81 0.02 -2.71
CA GLN A 354 -29.33 1.41 -2.86
C GLN A 354 -27.81 1.48 -3.08
N TRP A 355 -27.04 0.64 -2.38
CA TRP A 355 -25.61 0.51 -2.59
C TRP A 355 -25.29 -0.03 -3.99
N ILE A 356 -25.96 -1.08 -4.46
CA ILE A 356 -25.77 -1.64 -5.81
C ILE A 356 -26.05 -0.60 -6.90
N GLU A 357 -27.14 0.17 -6.76
CA GLU A 357 -27.48 1.24 -7.70
C GLU A 357 -26.38 2.31 -7.79
N SER A 358 -25.75 2.62 -6.65
CA SER A 358 -24.65 3.59 -6.56
C SER A 358 -23.34 3.10 -7.20
N LEU A 359 -23.17 1.79 -7.45
CA LEU A 359 -21.92 1.23 -8.00
C LEU A 359 -21.60 1.75 -9.41
N THR A 360 -22.60 2.15 -10.17
CA THR A 360 -22.35 2.75 -11.50
C THR A 360 -21.79 4.16 -11.42
N ILE A 361 -21.98 4.84 -10.28
CA ILE A 361 -21.48 6.18 -10.02
C ILE A 361 -20.13 6.07 -9.30
N GLN A 362 -20.00 5.22 -8.29
CA GLN A 362 -18.76 5.07 -7.53
C GLN A 362 -18.21 3.63 -7.63
N PRO A 363 -17.79 3.18 -8.83
CA PRO A 363 -17.32 1.83 -8.99
C PRO A 363 -15.96 1.59 -8.34
N LEU A 364 -15.69 0.32 -8.07
CA LEU A 364 -14.39 -0.25 -7.76
C LEU A 364 -13.95 -1.15 -8.92
N MET A 365 -12.66 -1.14 -9.24
CA MET A 365 -12.08 -2.15 -10.14
C MET A 365 -11.89 -3.46 -9.36
N LEU A 366 -12.61 -4.50 -9.80
CA LEU A 366 -12.63 -5.81 -9.16
C LEU A 366 -11.40 -6.63 -9.58
N LYS A 367 -10.81 -7.34 -8.61
CA LYS A 367 -9.54 -8.07 -8.76
C LYS A 367 -9.72 -9.57 -9.01
N THR A 368 -10.96 -10.07 -9.05
CA THR A 368 -11.24 -11.45 -9.44
C THR A 368 -11.56 -11.54 -10.92
N ASN A 369 -11.26 -12.69 -11.53
CA ASN A 369 -11.49 -12.94 -12.96
C ASN A 369 -10.90 -11.87 -13.90
N MET A 370 -9.77 -11.28 -13.52
CA MET A 370 -8.99 -10.45 -14.43
C MET A 370 -8.41 -11.32 -15.54
N GLN A 371 -8.27 -10.73 -16.72
CA GLN A 371 -7.51 -11.34 -17.81
C GLN A 371 -6.13 -10.73 -17.85
N LEU A 372 -5.12 -11.58 -17.70
CA LEU A 372 -3.73 -11.20 -17.70
C LEU A 372 -3.04 -11.68 -18.98
N VAL A 373 -2.10 -10.87 -19.48
CA VAL A 373 -1.20 -11.25 -20.58
C VAL A 373 0.25 -11.11 -20.11
N PRO A 374 1.13 -12.10 -20.36
CA PRO A 374 2.53 -12.03 -19.96
C PRO A 374 3.25 -10.82 -20.57
N LEU A 375 4.18 -10.19 -19.85
CA LEU A 375 4.97 -9.08 -20.37
C LEU A 375 5.81 -9.46 -21.60
N SER A 376 6.24 -10.72 -21.71
CA SER A 376 6.98 -11.22 -22.87
C SER A 376 6.19 -11.04 -24.18
N TYR A 377 4.86 -11.15 -24.15
CA TYR A 377 4.01 -10.91 -25.33
C TYR A 377 4.17 -9.49 -25.89
N TYR A 378 4.20 -8.48 -25.03
CA TYR A 378 4.39 -7.10 -25.45
C TYR A 378 5.84 -6.78 -25.77
N ALA A 379 6.80 -7.38 -25.04
CA ALA A 379 8.22 -7.25 -25.32
C ALA A 379 8.60 -7.80 -26.71
N GLU A 380 7.87 -8.80 -27.24
CA GLU A 380 8.13 -9.35 -28.58
C GLU A 380 7.94 -8.30 -29.69
N LYS A 381 7.05 -7.32 -29.48
CA LYS A 381 6.86 -6.18 -30.40
C LYS A 381 8.10 -5.28 -30.48
N ILE A 382 8.98 -5.32 -29.47
CA ILE A 382 10.19 -4.49 -29.38
C ILE A 382 11.42 -5.30 -29.79
N ASN A 383 11.63 -6.46 -29.15
CA ASN A 383 12.79 -7.32 -29.36
C ASN A 383 12.45 -8.78 -28.98
N LYS A 384 12.42 -9.66 -29.99
CA LYS A 384 12.10 -11.08 -29.82
C LYS A 384 13.03 -11.83 -28.87
N ASN A 385 14.32 -11.51 -28.86
CA ASN A 385 15.28 -12.16 -27.94
C ASN A 385 15.05 -11.70 -26.49
N ALA A 386 14.76 -10.41 -26.28
CA ALA A 386 14.44 -9.90 -24.95
C ALA A 386 13.14 -10.53 -24.42
N ALA A 387 12.12 -10.68 -25.28
CA ALA A 387 10.88 -11.37 -24.93
C ALA A 387 11.11 -12.82 -24.46
N GLN A 388 11.97 -13.58 -25.16
CA GLN A 388 12.36 -14.92 -24.75
C GLN A 388 13.09 -14.92 -23.40
N ASN A 389 14.01 -13.96 -23.17
CA ASN A 389 14.71 -13.85 -21.89
C ASN A 389 13.74 -13.50 -20.74
N ILE A 390 12.75 -12.63 -20.97
CA ILE A 390 11.68 -12.33 -20.00
C ILE A 390 10.86 -13.58 -19.71
N GLU A 391 10.53 -14.39 -20.72
CA GLU A 391 9.80 -15.63 -20.51
C GLU A 391 10.61 -16.64 -19.69
N LEU A 392 11.90 -16.83 -20.01
CA LEU A 392 12.79 -17.71 -19.24
C LEU A 392 12.98 -17.20 -17.80
N ALA A 393 13.27 -15.92 -17.62
CA ALA A 393 13.46 -15.32 -16.30
C ALA A 393 12.18 -15.38 -15.45
N SER A 394 11.00 -15.25 -16.05
CA SER A 394 9.74 -15.39 -15.32
C SER A 394 9.50 -16.83 -14.87
N LYS A 395 9.88 -17.84 -15.68
CA LYS A 395 9.85 -19.25 -15.26
C LYS A 395 10.74 -19.51 -14.04
N GLU A 396 11.96 -18.98 -14.04
CA GLU A 396 12.87 -19.07 -12.89
C GLU A 396 12.33 -18.32 -11.67
N LEU A 397 11.69 -17.16 -11.88
CA LEU A 397 11.03 -16.42 -10.80
C LEU A 397 9.91 -17.26 -10.15
N PHE A 398 9.07 -17.92 -10.95
CA PHE A 398 8.00 -18.79 -10.45
C PHE A 398 8.49 -20.08 -9.78
N GLN A 399 9.76 -20.44 -9.98
CA GLN A 399 10.45 -21.57 -9.34
C GLN A 399 11.32 -21.14 -8.16
N ALA A 400 11.27 -19.86 -7.75
CA ALA A 400 12.15 -19.28 -6.73
C ALA A 400 13.67 -19.44 -7.03
N SER A 401 14.03 -19.64 -8.30
CA SER A 401 15.40 -19.91 -8.77
C SER A 401 16.06 -18.69 -9.44
N LEU A 402 15.34 -17.58 -9.62
CA LEU A 402 15.91 -16.32 -10.11
C LEU A 402 16.74 -15.62 -9.01
N ASN A 403 17.83 -16.26 -8.59
CA ASN A 403 18.74 -15.81 -7.55
C ASN A 403 20.19 -16.02 -8.00
N TYR A 404 21.08 -15.07 -7.71
CA TYR A 404 22.49 -15.18 -8.06
C TYR A 404 23.22 -16.00 -6.99
N VAL A 405 23.93 -17.04 -7.43
CA VAL A 405 24.82 -17.82 -6.57
C VAL A 405 26.27 -17.39 -6.86
N PRO A 406 26.92 -16.62 -5.96
CA PRO A 406 28.29 -16.19 -6.20
C PRO A 406 29.25 -17.37 -6.32
N PRO A 407 30.26 -17.28 -7.19
CA PRO A 407 31.35 -18.23 -7.18
C PRO A 407 32.09 -18.15 -5.82
N PRO A 408 32.63 -19.28 -5.32
CA PRO A 408 33.30 -19.31 -4.03
C PRO A 408 34.46 -18.30 -3.96
N PRO A 409 34.63 -17.57 -2.83
CA PRO A 409 35.56 -16.46 -2.74
C PRO A 409 37.04 -16.90 -2.79
N PRO A 410 37.93 -16.12 -3.43
CA PRO A 410 39.38 -16.29 -3.30
C PRO A 410 39.90 -15.86 -1.91
N PRO A 411 41.02 -16.39 -1.42
CA PRO A 411 41.54 -16.14 -0.07
C PRO A 411 42.03 -14.70 0.15
N PRO A 412 41.85 -14.13 1.36
CA PRO A 412 42.06 -12.70 1.61
C PRO A 412 43.55 -12.30 1.81
N PRO A 413 43.99 -11.14 1.30
CA PRO A 413 45.30 -10.55 1.58
C PRO A 413 45.30 -9.60 2.82
N PRO A 414 46.48 -9.37 3.47
CA PRO A 414 46.56 -8.66 4.76
C PRO A 414 46.62 -7.12 4.64
N PRO A 415 45.96 -6.36 5.55
CA PRO A 415 45.92 -4.88 5.50
C PRO A 415 46.97 -4.18 6.38
N ARG A 416 47.36 -2.96 5.98
CA ARG A 416 48.26 -2.03 6.73
C ARG A 416 47.55 -0.70 7.09
N PRO A 417 47.90 -0.04 8.21
CA PRO A 417 47.23 1.21 8.66
C PRO A 417 48.14 2.47 8.75
N LYS A 418 47.54 3.68 8.73
CA LYS A 418 48.11 4.98 9.21
C LYS A 418 47.03 5.96 9.74
N VAL A 419 47.46 6.93 10.57
CA VAL A 419 46.70 7.76 11.55
C VAL A 419 46.95 9.28 11.37
N GLN A 420 45.96 10.15 11.68
CA GLN A 420 46.08 11.60 12.07
C GLN A 420 44.75 12.16 12.65
N PRO A 421 44.61 13.32 13.35
CA PRO A 421 43.97 13.55 14.69
C PRO A 421 42.43 13.83 14.75
N PRO A 422 41.83 14.08 15.94
CA PRO A 422 40.37 14.00 16.17
C PRO A 422 39.59 15.33 16.06
N GLN A 423 38.32 15.21 15.64
CA GLN A 423 37.27 16.23 15.65
C GLN A 423 36.12 15.78 16.60
N PRO A 424 35.31 16.72 17.12
CA PRO A 424 34.21 16.44 18.06
C PRO A 424 33.08 15.62 17.41
N GLU A 425 32.44 14.78 18.22
CA GLU A 425 31.50 13.71 17.81
C GLU A 425 30.04 14.21 17.84
N ASN A 426 29.32 14.14 16.72
CA ASN A 426 27.86 14.35 16.62
C ASN A 426 27.12 13.04 16.22
N SER A 427 25.81 13.04 16.47
CA SER A 427 24.95 11.93 16.93
C SER A 427 24.24 11.09 15.85
N GLY A 428 24.07 9.78 16.14
CA GLY A 428 22.94 8.96 15.68
C GLY A 428 23.13 7.43 15.72
N ASP A 429 22.03 6.68 15.58
CA ASP A 429 21.92 5.24 15.88
C ASP A 429 21.91 4.36 14.62
N CYS A 430 23.00 3.63 14.38
CA CYS A 430 23.08 2.83 13.17
C CYS A 430 24.05 1.65 13.32
N LEU A 431 23.91 0.70 12.39
CA LEU A 431 24.79 -0.45 12.20
C LEU A 431 25.75 -0.20 11.03
N LYS A 432 26.97 -0.76 11.12
CA LYS A 432 27.99 -0.69 10.07
C LYS A 432 27.65 -1.64 8.92
N ALA A 433 28.00 -1.27 7.68
CA ALA A 433 28.04 -2.22 6.55
C ALA A 433 28.81 -3.51 6.93
N GLY A 434 28.33 -4.65 6.47
CA GLY A 434 28.86 -5.98 6.81
C GLY A 434 28.34 -6.55 8.14
N THR A 435 27.51 -5.82 8.88
CA THR A 435 26.84 -6.37 10.07
C THR A 435 25.90 -7.50 9.65
N LEU A 436 26.03 -8.67 10.26
CA LEU A 436 25.27 -9.86 9.89
C LEU A 436 23.92 -9.92 10.61
N ILE A 437 22.83 -9.88 9.87
CA ILE A 437 21.46 -9.99 10.35
C ILE A 437 20.98 -11.43 10.22
N MET A 438 20.32 -11.93 11.27
CA MET A 438 19.79 -13.30 11.29
C MET A 438 18.44 -13.39 10.56
N SER A 439 18.41 -14.05 9.41
CA SER A 439 17.16 -14.32 8.68
C SER A 439 16.32 -15.41 9.36
N SER A 440 15.02 -15.46 9.04
CA SER A 440 14.08 -16.39 9.67
C SER A 440 14.36 -17.86 9.41
N ASP A 441 15.09 -18.16 8.33
CA ASP A 441 15.57 -19.51 7.95
C ASP A 441 16.89 -19.89 8.65
N GLY A 442 17.45 -19.00 9.47
CA GLY A 442 18.68 -19.23 10.23
C GLY A 442 19.97 -18.86 9.48
N HIS A 443 19.88 -18.32 8.26
CA HIS A 443 21.03 -17.73 7.58
C HIS A 443 21.44 -16.37 8.17
N GLN A 444 22.64 -15.92 7.85
CA GLN A 444 23.16 -14.62 8.23
C GLN A 444 23.48 -13.82 6.98
N LEU A 445 22.82 -12.67 6.83
CA LEU A 445 22.96 -11.80 5.67
C LEU A 445 23.56 -10.45 6.10
N PRO A 446 24.52 -9.89 5.36
CA PRO A 446 24.97 -8.52 5.59
C PRO A 446 23.79 -7.53 5.54
N ILE A 447 23.78 -6.53 6.42
CA ILE A 447 22.69 -5.57 6.54
C ILE A 447 22.41 -4.81 5.23
N GLU A 448 23.44 -4.54 4.43
CA GLU A 448 23.33 -3.92 3.11
C GLU A 448 22.62 -4.80 2.07
N MET A 449 22.44 -6.09 2.35
CA MET A 449 21.67 -7.03 1.54
C MET A 449 20.22 -7.17 1.99
N ILE A 450 19.89 -6.74 3.21
CA ILE A 450 18.51 -6.78 3.72
C ILE A 450 17.63 -5.78 2.96
N ARG A 451 16.39 -6.16 2.68
CA ARG A 451 15.37 -5.37 1.99
C ARG A 451 14.07 -5.35 2.77
N SER A 452 13.24 -4.35 2.50
CA SER A 452 11.85 -4.35 2.95
C SER A 452 11.12 -5.59 2.44
N GLY A 453 10.42 -6.28 3.33
CA GLY A 453 9.74 -7.54 3.07
C GLY A 453 10.50 -8.78 3.53
N ASP A 454 11.82 -8.69 3.76
CA ASP A 454 12.62 -9.83 4.23
C ASP A 454 12.14 -10.30 5.61
N MET A 455 12.21 -11.61 5.85
CA MET A 455 11.84 -12.21 7.13
C MET A 455 13.11 -12.47 7.97
N ILE A 456 13.17 -11.89 9.16
CA ILE A 456 14.29 -12.02 10.11
C ILE A 456 13.82 -12.51 11.48
N LEU A 457 14.75 -12.83 12.38
CA LEU A 457 14.39 -13.30 13.73
C LEU A 457 14.42 -12.19 14.78
N ASP A 458 13.38 -12.15 15.62
CA ASP A 458 13.32 -11.31 16.82
C ASP A 458 13.95 -12.00 18.06
N ILE A 459 13.94 -11.31 19.21
CA ILE A 459 14.38 -11.84 20.52
C ILE A 459 13.69 -13.16 20.93
N LYS A 460 12.45 -13.38 20.51
CA LYS A 460 11.68 -14.61 20.79
C LYS A 460 11.96 -15.71 19.76
N LEU A 461 12.87 -15.46 18.81
CA LEU A 461 13.16 -16.31 17.65
C LEU A 461 11.92 -16.54 16.79
N LYS A 462 11.00 -15.56 16.78
CA LYS A 462 9.87 -15.54 15.85
C LYS A 462 10.28 -14.80 14.58
N PRO A 463 9.90 -15.31 13.40
CA PRO A 463 10.01 -14.54 12.17
C PRO A 463 9.25 -13.22 12.29
N CYS A 464 9.91 -12.11 11.92
CA CYS A 464 9.32 -10.79 11.79
C CYS A 464 9.70 -10.18 10.44
N LYS A 465 8.83 -9.35 9.89
CA LYS A 465 9.02 -8.73 8.58
C LYS A 465 9.85 -7.46 8.73
N VAL A 466 10.83 -7.26 7.87
CA VAL A 466 11.52 -5.97 7.74
C VAL A 466 10.56 -5.01 7.03
N ILE A 467 10.15 -3.95 7.72
CA ILE A 467 9.33 -2.89 7.11
C ILE A 467 10.23 -1.97 6.27
N GLY A 468 11.42 -1.66 6.79
CA GLY A 468 12.31 -0.69 6.16
C GLY A 468 13.78 -0.87 6.49
N VAL A 469 14.62 -0.52 5.53
CA VAL A 469 16.06 -0.36 5.72
C VAL A 469 16.41 1.08 5.36
N ILE A 470 16.73 1.89 6.38
CA ILE A 470 17.13 3.28 6.19
C ILE A 470 18.66 3.35 6.12
N TYR A 471 19.14 4.09 5.15
CA TYR A 471 20.56 4.37 4.93
C TYR A 471 20.90 5.78 5.37
N MET A 472 21.97 5.93 6.14
CA MET A 472 22.54 7.21 6.54
C MET A 472 24.07 7.23 6.34
N LEU A 473 24.66 8.42 6.44
CA LEU A 473 26.11 8.59 6.46
C LEU A 473 26.61 8.60 7.91
N LEU A 474 27.79 8.02 8.14
CA LEU A 474 28.44 7.98 9.45
C LEU A 474 28.74 9.39 9.99
N ASP A 475 29.09 10.31 9.09
CA ASP A 475 29.52 11.67 9.40
C ASP A 475 30.68 11.69 10.41
N CYS A 476 30.50 12.25 11.61
CA CYS A 476 31.54 12.32 12.64
C CYS A 476 31.40 11.24 13.73
N LYS A 477 30.51 10.25 13.53
CA LYS A 477 30.27 9.17 14.51
C LYS A 477 31.44 8.20 14.58
N LYS A 478 31.53 7.49 15.70
CA LYS A 478 32.45 6.37 15.91
C LYS A 478 31.69 5.07 15.97
N PHE A 479 32.34 4.01 15.50
CA PHE A 479 31.86 2.66 15.74
C PHE A 479 32.32 2.17 17.10
N HIS A 480 31.53 1.27 17.64
CA HIS A 480 31.73 0.56 18.88
C HIS A 480 31.51 -0.93 18.62
N GLY A 481 32.06 -1.75 19.50
CA GLY A 481 32.00 -3.20 19.40
C GLY A 481 32.08 -3.87 20.76
N PHE A 482 31.61 -5.13 20.82
CA PHE A 482 31.83 -5.99 21.98
C PHE A 482 33.19 -6.69 21.97
N SER A 483 33.99 -6.47 20.92
CA SER A 483 35.39 -6.81 20.84
C SER A 483 36.17 -5.73 20.09
N LYS A 484 37.48 -5.63 20.34
CA LYS A 484 38.36 -4.68 19.64
C LYS A 484 38.43 -4.89 18.13
N THR A 485 38.13 -6.10 17.65
CA THR A 485 38.22 -6.48 16.24
C THR A 485 36.88 -6.46 15.52
N ASN A 486 35.76 -6.34 16.24
CA ASN A 486 34.41 -6.36 15.68
C ASN A 486 33.59 -5.18 16.20
N CYS A 487 33.86 -4.00 15.64
CA CYS A 487 33.07 -2.79 15.87
C CYS A 487 32.07 -2.60 14.74
N PHE A 488 30.78 -2.58 15.08
CA PHE A 488 29.69 -2.71 14.11
C PHE A 488 28.47 -1.82 14.40
N PHE A 489 28.49 -1.02 15.46
CA PHE A 489 27.37 -0.15 15.83
C PHE A 489 27.85 1.25 16.26
N THR A 490 27.02 2.28 16.11
CA THR A 490 27.34 3.64 16.60
C THR A 490 26.90 3.83 18.05
N GLY A 491 27.35 4.92 18.68
CA GLY A 491 27.18 5.12 20.13
C GLY A 491 25.73 5.14 20.64
N GLY A 492 24.76 5.55 19.83
CA GLY A 492 23.36 5.54 20.28
C GLY A 492 22.61 4.22 20.00
N HIS A 493 23.20 3.26 19.29
CA HIS A 493 22.53 2.00 18.98
C HIS A 493 22.10 1.20 20.24
N ILE A 494 20.91 0.60 20.19
CA ILE A 494 20.23 0.00 21.35
C ILE A 494 20.43 -1.52 21.39
N PHE A 495 20.82 -2.03 22.55
CA PHE A 495 20.90 -3.46 22.85
C PHE A 495 19.94 -3.86 23.96
N ALA A 496 19.32 -5.03 23.83
CA ALA A 496 18.46 -5.55 24.88
C ALA A 496 19.29 -6.23 25.99
N ARG A 497 19.06 -5.86 27.25
CA ARG A 497 19.73 -6.46 28.42
C ARG A 497 19.28 -7.89 28.65
N ASP A 498 17.97 -8.06 28.79
CA ASP A 498 17.27 -9.30 29.08
C ASP A 498 15.79 -9.16 28.67
N LYS A 499 14.92 -10.08 29.12
CA LYS A 499 13.49 -10.07 28.82
C LYS A 499 12.69 -9.01 29.61
N SER A 500 13.33 -8.18 30.43
CA SER A 500 12.67 -7.19 31.31
C SER A 500 12.38 -5.83 30.64
N ASN A 501 12.54 -5.72 29.31
CA ASN A 501 12.40 -4.46 28.56
C ASN A 501 13.40 -3.36 28.98
N GLU A 502 14.53 -3.73 29.59
CA GLU A 502 15.65 -2.80 29.79
C GLU A 502 16.63 -2.85 28.61
N PHE A 503 17.07 -1.68 28.19
CA PHE A 503 17.93 -1.49 27.04
C PHE A 503 19.20 -0.72 27.39
N PHE A 504 20.25 -0.94 26.60
CA PHE A 504 21.56 -0.33 26.78
C PHE A 504 21.98 0.46 25.54
N VAL A 505 22.58 1.63 25.76
CA VAL A 505 23.21 2.46 24.71
C VAL A 505 24.56 2.99 25.20
N VAL A 506 25.48 3.34 24.30
CA VAL A 506 26.75 3.97 24.71
C VAL A 506 26.56 5.45 25.03
N SER A 507 25.71 6.15 24.28
CA SER A 507 25.40 7.56 24.50
C SER A 507 23.90 7.80 24.48
N LYS A 508 23.32 8.09 25.65
CA LYS A 508 21.89 8.38 25.79
C LYS A 508 21.52 9.71 25.15
N GLU A 509 22.42 10.68 25.22
CA GLU A 509 22.26 11.97 24.55
C GLU A 509 22.18 11.81 23.03
N ALA A 510 23.09 11.01 22.44
CA ALA A 510 23.13 10.82 20.98
C ALA A 510 21.84 10.20 20.44
N ILE A 511 21.31 9.19 21.12
CA ILE A 511 20.05 8.55 20.71
C ILE A 511 18.84 9.46 20.93
N LEU A 512 18.76 10.20 22.03
CA LEU A 512 17.62 11.09 22.30
C LEU A 512 17.48 12.19 21.27
N LYS A 513 18.61 12.63 20.70
CA LYS A 513 18.68 13.64 19.65
C LYS A 513 18.04 13.16 18.33
N ASP A 514 18.07 11.86 18.05
CA ASP A 514 17.54 11.28 16.83
C ASP A 514 16.19 10.57 17.05
N ASN A 515 15.94 10.14 18.28
CA ASN A 515 14.77 9.38 18.66
C ASN A 515 14.25 9.81 20.04
N PRO A 516 13.43 10.87 20.11
CA PRO A 516 12.91 11.38 21.37
C PRO A 516 12.03 10.39 22.15
N PHE A 517 11.44 9.39 21.47
CA PHE A 517 10.63 8.34 22.08
C PHE A 517 11.39 7.48 23.11
N ILE A 518 12.72 7.50 23.03
CA ILE A 518 13.60 6.75 23.92
C ILE A 518 13.48 7.18 25.38
N ASN A 519 12.97 8.39 25.66
CA ASN A 519 12.62 8.81 27.01
C ASN A 519 11.51 7.96 27.65
N GLU A 520 10.70 7.26 26.86
CA GLU A 520 9.63 6.38 27.35
C GLU A 520 10.06 4.91 27.46
N LEU A 521 11.31 4.61 27.10
CA LEU A 521 11.91 3.29 27.24
C LEU A 521 12.86 3.29 28.44
N ASN A 522 13.02 2.13 29.07
CA ASN A 522 14.00 1.94 30.14
C ASN A 522 15.40 1.77 29.52
N VAL A 523 15.99 2.89 29.06
CA VAL A 523 17.32 2.92 28.45
C VAL A 523 18.37 3.42 29.43
N VAL A 524 19.38 2.57 29.62
CA VAL A 524 20.53 2.78 30.50
C VAL A 524 21.78 3.07 29.66
N GLU A 525 22.46 4.15 29.98
CA GLU A 525 23.73 4.51 29.35
C GLU A 525 24.88 3.67 29.90
N ILE A 526 25.73 3.17 29.01
CA ILE A 526 26.85 2.29 29.33
C ILE A 526 28.10 3.13 29.51
N LYS A 527 28.78 2.98 30.65
CA LYS A 527 30.05 3.66 30.87
C LYS A 527 31.18 2.97 30.09
N PRO A 528 32.18 3.72 29.59
CA PRO A 528 33.37 3.13 28.97
C PRO A 528 34.01 2.07 29.87
N ASN A 529 34.42 0.95 29.28
CA ASN A 529 35.03 -0.21 29.97
C ASN A 529 34.13 -0.91 31.01
N GLN A 530 32.84 -0.57 31.09
CA GLN A 530 31.91 -1.29 31.95
C GLN A 530 31.56 -2.65 31.34
N SER A 531 31.63 -3.70 32.15
CA SER A 531 31.05 -5.00 31.78
C SER A 531 29.53 -4.94 31.98
N ILE A 532 28.78 -5.26 30.94
CA ILE A 532 27.32 -5.30 30.95
C ILE A 532 26.81 -6.66 30.47
N LYS A 533 25.56 -7.01 30.80
CA LYS A 533 24.90 -8.20 30.26
C LYS A 533 24.01 -7.81 29.09
N VAL A 534 24.27 -8.36 27.91
CA VAL A 534 23.42 -8.17 26.73
C VAL A 534 22.91 -9.52 26.25
N MET A 535 21.76 -9.53 25.60
CA MET A 535 21.25 -10.76 24.99
C MET A 535 21.98 -11.10 23.69
N LYS A 536 22.34 -12.38 23.58
CA LYS A 536 23.07 -12.96 22.45
C LYS A 536 22.42 -14.27 22.02
N PHE A 537 22.17 -14.39 20.73
CA PHE A 537 21.82 -15.62 20.06
C PHE A 537 22.99 -16.61 20.12
N LYS A 538 22.71 -17.86 20.52
CA LYS A 538 23.69 -18.96 20.44
C LYS A 538 23.11 -20.10 19.62
N ASN A 539 23.87 -20.50 18.62
CA ASN A 539 23.65 -21.74 17.91
C ASN A 539 24.36 -22.86 18.70
N ASP A 540 23.58 -23.68 19.42
CA ASP A 540 24.10 -24.89 20.06
C ASP A 540 23.92 -26.02 19.06
N SER A 541 25.03 -26.62 18.60
CA SER A 541 25.16 -27.52 17.44
C SER A 541 24.48 -28.89 17.62
N GLY A 542 23.23 -28.89 18.09
CA GLY A 542 22.44 -30.06 18.45
C GLY A 542 21.24 -29.76 19.37
N LYS A 543 21.02 -28.50 19.80
CA LYS A 543 19.85 -28.08 20.58
C LYS A 543 19.10 -26.94 19.88
N LYS A 544 17.82 -26.77 20.25
CA LYS A 544 16.99 -25.64 19.81
C LYS A 544 17.74 -24.32 20.01
N HIS A 545 17.74 -23.44 19.01
CA HIS A 545 18.31 -22.11 19.10
C HIS A 545 17.81 -21.38 20.36
N ILE A 546 18.72 -20.70 21.06
CA ILE A 546 18.41 -19.95 22.27
C ILE A 546 19.02 -18.55 22.26
N VAL A 547 18.37 -17.64 22.96
CA VAL A 547 18.91 -16.33 23.32
C VAL A 547 19.32 -16.38 24.79
N VAL A 548 20.57 -16.06 25.08
CA VAL A 548 21.15 -16.04 26.43
C VAL A 548 21.71 -14.67 26.77
N CYS A 549 21.87 -14.35 28.05
CA CYS A 549 22.61 -13.16 28.47
C CYS A 549 24.12 -13.45 28.47
N GLU A 550 24.92 -12.57 27.89
CA GLU A 550 26.38 -12.65 27.86
C GLU A 550 26.98 -11.38 28.45
N ASN A 551 28.02 -11.53 29.29
CA ASN A 551 28.80 -10.39 29.75
C ASN A 551 29.67 -9.89 28.59
N VAL A 552 29.54 -8.61 28.24
CA VAL A 552 30.32 -7.96 27.20
C VAL A 552 30.97 -6.69 27.73
N THR A 553 32.08 -6.30 27.12
CA THR A 553 32.74 -5.01 27.33
C THR A 553 32.69 -4.23 26.03
N ILE A 554 32.36 -2.94 26.12
CA ILE A 554 32.30 -2.07 24.95
C ILE A 554 33.67 -1.48 24.66
N TYR A 555 34.08 -1.60 23.41
CA TYR A 555 35.27 -0.99 22.85
C TYR A 555 34.86 0.08 21.86
N LYS A 556 35.53 1.23 21.93
CA LYS A 556 35.45 2.27 20.91
C LYS A 556 36.43 1.94 19.78
N ASP A 557 35.98 2.06 18.55
CA ASP A 557 36.84 1.90 17.39
C ASP A 557 37.62 3.19 17.13
N GLU A 558 38.94 3.11 17.31
CA GLU A 558 39.85 4.24 17.04
C GLU A 558 40.18 4.39 15.55
N THR A 559 39.69 3.48 14.70
CA THR A 559 39.82 3.56 13.25
C THR A 559 39.14 4.82 12.73
N LYS A 560 39.80 5.51 11.80
CA LYS A 560 39.20 6.64 11.10
C LYS A 560 38.42 6.13 9.90
N TYR A 561 37.13 6.38 9.94
CA TYR A 561 36.21 6.09 8.87
C TYR A 561 35.96 7.35 8.05
N ASP A 562 35.65 7.18 6.77
CA ASP A 562 35.16 8.29 5.96
C ASP A 562 33.81 8.76 6.51
N SER A 563 33.57 10.08 6.53
CA SER A 563 32.26 10.65 6.86
C SER A 563 31.13 10.13 5.98
N THR A 564 31.44 9.68 4.76
CA THR A 564 30.47 9.07 3.83
C THR A 564 30.28 7.57 4.07
N THR A 565 30.93 7.00 5.08
CA THR A 565 30.78 5.57 5.39
C THR A 565 29.30 5.29 5.65
N PRO A 566 28.70 4.31 4.96
CA PRO A 566 27.29 4.05 5.10
C PRO A 566 27.00 3.36 6.43
N VAL A 567 25.88 3.74 7.02
CA VAL A 567 25.35 3.14 8.23
C VAL A 567 23.85 2.90 8.09
N TYR A 568 23.36 1.84 8.73
CA TYR A 568 22.05 1.26 8.44
C TYR A 568 21.17 1.24 9.68
N PHE A 569 19.90 1.56 9.46
CA PHE A 569 18.84 1.48 10.45
C PHE A 569 17.75 0.53 9.91
N LEU A 570 17.20 -0.32 10.76
CA LEU A 570 16.25 -1.38 10.40
C LEU A 570 14.94 -1.15 11.13
N ILE A 571 13.84 -1.11 10.42
CA ILE A 571 12.49 -1.06 10.99
C ILE A 571 11.86 -2.43 10.79
N VAL A 572 11.36 -3.02 11.88
CA VAL A 572 10.83 -4.40 11.87
C VAL A 572 9.41 -4.44 12.43
N GLU A 573 8.58 -5.28 11.84
CA GLU A 573 7.23 -5.60 12.30
C GLU A 573 7.30 -6.72 13.34
N SER A 574 7.73 -6.38 14.56
CA SER A 574 7.75 -7.30 15.70
C SER A 574 7.06 -6.67 16.89
N GLU A 575 6.27 -7.44 17.64
CA GLU A 575 5.73 -7.04 18.95
C GLU A 575 6.81 -6.48 19.90
N THR A 576 8.05 -6.94 19.71
CA THR A 576 9.19 -6.55 20.57
C THR A 576 10.02 -5.41 19.98
N GLY A 577 9.85 -5.10 18.69
CA GLY A 577 10.72 -4.18 17.94
C GLY A 577 12.18 -4.66 17.80
N THR A 578 12.49 -5.90 18.18
CA THR A 578 13.86 -6.41 18.22
C THR A 578 14.22 -7.28 17.02
N TYR A 579 15.52 -7.38 16.76
CA TYR A 579 16.11 -8.27 15.77
C TYR A 579 17.52 -8.69 16.20
N ILE A 580 18.14 -9.64 15.48
CA ILE A 580 19.47 -10.16 15.82
C ILE A 580 20.51 -9.67 14.82
N ALA A 581 21.54 -8.96 15.31
CA ALA A 581 22.66 -8.44 14.52
C ALA A 581 24.01 -8.84 15.13
N ASN A 582 24.89 -9.44 14.33
CA ASN A 582 26.15 -10.08 14.76
C ASN A 582 25.96 -11.03 15.97
N GLY A 583 24.79 -11.67 16.03
CA GLY A 583 24.39 -12.54 17.12
C GLY A 583 23.86 -11.81 18.37
N TYR A 584 23.80 -10.48 18.41
CA TYR A 584 23.28 -9.71 19.55
C TYR A 584 21.85 -9.23 19.30
N VAL A 585 21.03 -9.20 20.35
CA VAL A 585 19.66 -8.70 20.26
C VAL A 585 19.69 -7.17 20.27
N CYS A 586 19.33 -6.60 19.13
CA CYS A 586 19.33 -5.17 18.85
C CYS A 586 17.90 -4.66 18.75
N ARG A 587 17.73 -3.34 18.86
CA ARG A 587 16.44 -2.67 18.68
C ARG A 587 16.64 -1.36 17.94
N HIS A 588 15.70 -1.08 17.05
CA HIS A 588 15.53 0.24 16.45
C HIS A 588 14.05 0.54 16.62
N GLU A 589 13.74 1.68 17.21
CA GLU A 589 12.38 2.00 17.59
C GLU A 589 11.91 3.23 16.84
N LEU A 590 10.72 3.16 16.28
CA LEU A 590 9.90 4.34 15.99
C LEU A 590 8.75 4.34 17.00
N PRO A 591 8.21 5.51 17.38
CA PRO A 591 7.08 5.54 18.28
C PRO A 591 5.93 4.75 17.66
N THR A 592 5.23 3.97 18.48
CA THR A 592 4.06 3.23 18.00
C THR A 592 2.85 4.15 17.91
N PHE A 593 1.91 3.84 17.02
CA PHE A 593 0.66 4.59 16.88
C PHE A 593 -0.15 4.66 18.18
N GLU A 594 -0.07 3.63 19.01
CA GLU A 594 -0.77 3.61 20.30
C GLU A 594 -0.21 4.64 21.28
N ARG A 595 1.05 5.05 21.11
CA ARG A 595 1.70 6.00 22.01
C ARG A 595 1.64 7.42 21.50
N TRP A 596 2.01 7.66 20.23
CA TRP A 596 2.09 9.02 19.66
C TRP A 596 1.17 9.17 18.42
N PRO A 597 -0.15 8.90 18.54
CA PRO A 597 -1.04 8.84 17.39
C PRO A 597 -1.12 10.15 16.61
N ASN A 598 -1.27 11.28 17.31
CA ASN A 598 -1.45 12.58 16.65
C ASN A 598 -0.13 13.12 16.12
N THR A 599 0.99 12.86 16.80
CA THR A 599 2.33 13.19 16.28
C THR A 599 2.62 12.45 14.99
N LEU A 600 2.33 11.14 14.93
CA LEU A 600 2.52 10.34 13.72
C LEU A 600 1.59 10.77 12.58
N ALA A 601 0.34 11.13 12.89
CA ALA A 601 -0.57 11.72 11.93
C ALA A 601 -0.07 13.08 11.40
N CYS A 602 0.52 13.91 12.26
CA CYS A 602 1.14 15.18 11.85
C CYS A 602 2.32 14.95 10.89
N PHE A 603 3.20 14.00 11.22
CA PHE A 603 4.26 13.59 10.30
C PHE A 603 3.72 13.06 8.97
N GLN A 604 2.64 12.28 9.00
CA GLN A 604 1.98 11.82 7.78
C GLN A 604 1.54 12.99 6.89
N GLU A 605 0.91 14.03 7.45
CA GLU A 605 0.51 15.23 6.69
C GLU A 605 1.72 15.99 6.13
N ILE A 606 2.78 16.16 6.94
CA ILE A 606 4.04 16.79 6.50
C ILE A 606 4.64 16.06 5.29
N PHE A 607 4.74 14.74 5.36
CA PHE A 607 5.34 13.91 4.31
C PHE A 607 4.39 13.67 3.12
N ALA A 608 3.08 13.76 3.31
CA ALA A 608 2.13 13.77 2.19
C ALA A 608 2.23 15.04 1.33
N SER A 609 2.77 16.14 1.88
CA SER A 609 2.85 17.42 1.18
C SER A 609 3.76 17.39 -0.06
N ASN A 610 3.28 18.01 -1.14
CA ASN A 610 4.04 18.11 -2.39
C ASN A 610 5.37 18.86 -2.23
N ILE A 611 5.42 19.83 -1.30
CA ILE A 611 6.60 20.64 -1.04
C ILE A 611 7.76 19.78 -0.54
N VAL A 612 7.48 18.90 0.43
CA VAL A 612 8.50 18.00 0.98
C VAL A 612 8.93 16.97 -0.07
N LYS A 613 7.98 16.44 -0.85
CA LYS A 613 8.28 15.51 -1.96
C LYS A 613 9.12 16.17 -3.06
N GLN A 614 8.77 17.36 -3.53
CA GLN A 614 9.51 18.07 -4.58
C GLN A 614 10.95 18.42 -4.15
N ASN A 615 11.15 18.73 -2.87
CA ASN A 615 12.48 19.00 -2.33
C ASN A 615 13.36 17.75 -2.18
N SER A 616 12.80 16.54 -2.26
CA SER A 616 13.50 15.26 -2.09
C SER A 616 13.67 14.44 -3.37
N ILE A 617 12.80 14.61 -4.37
CA ILE A 617 12.84 13.84 -5.63
C ILE A 617 14.18 14.05 -6.36
N GLY A 618 14.86 12.93 -6.68
CA GLY A 618 16.07 12.91 -7.51
C GLY A 618 17.37 13.31 -6.81
N ARG A 619 17.34 13.71 -5.53
CA ARG A 619 18.55 14.10 -4.78
C ARG A 619 19.24 12.88 -4.16
N LYS A 620 20.55 12.75 -4.39
CA LYS A 620 21.39 11.75 -3.72
C LYS A 620 21.79 12.25 -2.33
N LEU A 621 21.81 11.35 -1.35
CA LEU A 621 22.35 11.66 -0.02
C LEU A 621 23.88 11.75 -0.09
N THR A 622 24.40 12.95 0.12
CA THR A 622 25.81 13.34 0.18
C THR A 622 26.06 14.12 1.48
N PRO A 623 27.31 14.31 1.93
CA PRO A 623 27.59 15.16 3.10
C PRO A 623 27.06 16.60 2.97
N SER A 624 27.11 17.18 1.77
CA SER A 624 26.57 18.52 1.52
C SER A 624 25.05 18.56 1.63
N THR A 625 24.35 17.56 1.09
CA THR A 625 22.88 17.51 1.20
C THR A 625 22.45 17.17 2.62
N LEU A 626 23.19 16.33 3.35
CA LEU A 626 22.94 16.04 4.76
C LEU A 626 23.01 17.32 5.60
N ARG A 627 24.10 18.11 5.46
CA ARG A 627 24.23 19.41 6.14
C ARG A 627 23.12 20.40 5.77
N ARG A 628 22.62 20.35 4.52
CA ARG A 628 21.46 21.16 4.11
C ARG A 628 20.19 20.70 4.82
N ILE A 629 19.94 19.39 4.89
CA ILE A 629 18.81 18.82 5.62
C ILE A 629 18.87 19.25 7.09
N GLU A 630 20.03 19.09 7.74
CA GLU A 630 20.22 19.49 9.15
C GLU A 630 19.86 20.96 9.36
N LYS A 631 20.34 21.87 8.51
CA LYS A 631 19.99 23.30 8.61
C LYS A 631 18.49 23.57 8.44
N ILE A 632 17.83 22.88 7.51
CA ILE A 632 16.36 23.02 7.33
C ILE A 632 15.66 22.55 8.60
N VAL A 633 16.03 21.39 9.12
CA VAL A 633 15.37 20.80 10.29
C VAL A 633 15.64 21.62 11.55
N ASP A 634 16.88 22.05 11.78
CA ASP A 634 17.22 22.90 12.92
C ASP A 634 16.46 24.24 12.84
N HIS A 635 16.32 24.84 11.65
CA HIS A 635 15.48 26.03 11.46
C HIS A 635 14.02 25.76 11.83
N VAL A 636 13.44 24.65 11.36
CA VAL A 636 12.06 24.26 11.67
C VAL A 636 11.87 24.06 13.18
N ALA A 637 12.82 23.39 13.83
CA ALA A 637 12.79 23.15 15.28
C ALA A 637 12.84 24.46 16.06
N GLU A 638 13.76 25.37 15.71
CA GLU A 638 13.85 26.70 16.33
C GLU A 638 12.55 27.51 16.14
N GLN A 639 11.94 27.47 14.95
CA GLN A 639 10.66 28.15 14.71
C GLN A 639 9.56 27.55 15.57
N LEU A 640 9.47 26.22 15.64
CA LEU A 640 8.47 25.53 16.45
C LEU A 640 8.64 25.83 17.94
N GLU A 641 9.87 25.84 18.45
CA GLU A 641 10.19 26.20 19.84
C GLU A 641 9.89 27.67 20.15
N ARG A 642 10.22 28.60 19.25
CA ARG A 642 9.91 30.03 19.41
C ARG A 642 8.41 30.27 19.44
N GLU A 643 7.67 29.66 18.52
CA GLU A 643 6.22 29.74 18.50
C GLU A 643 5.65 29.14 19.78
N PHE A 644 6.08 27.94 20.19
CA PHE A 644 5.64 27.30 21.43
C PHE A 644 5.91 28.19 22.66
N SER A 645 7.13 28.69 22.81
CA SER A 645 7.56 29.49 23.96
C SER A 645 6.86 30.86 24.03
N SER A 646 6.60 31.49 22.87
CA SER A 646 5.94 32.80 22.82
C SER A 646 4.41 32.74 22.95
N LYS A 647 3.80 31.64 22.50
CA LYS A 647 2.35 31.50 22.40
C LYS A 647 1.69 30.77 23.57
N CYS A 648 2.43 30.07 24.43
CA CYS A 648 1.86 29.42 25.61
C CYS A 648 1.06 30.35 26.57
N GLU A 649 1.18 31.67 26.49
CA GLU A 649 0.33 32.61 27.27
C GLU A 649 -0.80 33.28 26.47
N THR A 650 -0.64 33.56 25.17
CA THR A 650 -1.61 34.32 24.36
C THR A 650 -2.49 33.44 23.48
N PHE A 651 -1.94 32.35 22.94
CA PHE A 651 -2.61 31.51 21.95
C PHE A 651 -3.73 30.64 22.54
N PHE A 652 -3.65 30.30 23.84
CA PHE A 652 -4.77 29.67 24.55
C PHE A 652 -5.97 30.61 24.75
N ASN A 653 -5.74 31.93 24.81
CA ASN A 653 -6.81 32.92 25.00
C ASN A 653 -7.50 33.32 23.69
N ASP A 654 -6.77 33.34 22.56
CA ASP A 654 -7.37 33.66 21.25
C ASP A 654 -8.23 32.53 20.70
N ILE A 655 -7.89 31.27 20.96
CA ILE A 655 -8.67 30.11 20.50
C ILE A 655 -10.01 30.01 21.25
N THR A 656 -10.07 30.36 22.54
CA THR A 656 -11.34 30.43 23.28
C THR A 656 -12.32 31.48 22.76
N ASN A 657 -11.88 32.48 21.99
CA ASN A 657 -12.72 33.56 21.49
C ASN A 657 -13.22 33.38 20.05
N THR A 658 -12.71 32.40 19.29
CA THR A 658 -13.10 32.19 17.89
C THR A 658 -14.31 31.27 17.68
N GLY A 659 -14.98 30.79 18.74
CA GLY A 659 -16.29 30.13 18.62
C GLY A 659 -16.28 28.82 17.81
N HIS A 660 -15.12 28.21 17.57
CA HIS A 660 -15.07 26.85 17.06
C HIS A 660 -15.48 25.91 18.18
N GLU A 661 -16.65 25.29 18.03
CA GLU A 661 -17.15 24.24 18.90
C GLU A 661 -16.03 23.22 19.19
N ASN A 662 -15.92 22.80 20.44
CA ASN A 662 -15.03 21.73 20.88
C ASN A 662 -15.36 20.43 20.13
N ILE A 663 -14.85 20.30 18.91
CA ILE A 663 -14.85 19.05 18.17
C ILE A 663 -13.74 18.20 18.79
N SER A 664 -14.08 17.55 19.90
CA SER A 664 -13.43 16.31 20.32
C SER A 664 -13.76 15.22 19.29
N THR A 665 -13.35 15.41 18.03
CA THR A 665 -13.18 14.28 17.13
C THR A 665 -11.99 13.52 17.68
N LYS A 666 -12.27 12.42 18.38
CA LYS A 666 -11.36 11.28 18.35
C LYS A 666 -11.00 11.11 16.87
N TYR A 667 -9.80 11.54 16.49
CA TYR A 667 -9.32 11.34 15.13
C TYR A 667 -9.47 9.84 14.88
N THR A 668 -10.30 9.49 13.91
CA THR A 668 -10.41 8.09 13.51
C THR A 668 -9.03 7.78 12.96
N ILE A 669 -8.32 6.87 13.62
CA ILE A 669 -6.93 6.49 13.32
C ILE A 669 -6.76 6.57 11.80
N PRO A 670 -5.87 7.46 11.28
CA PRO A 670 -5.63 7.56 9.86
C PRO A 670 -5.50 6.15 9.30
N ASP A 671 -6.10 5.90 8.13
CA ASP A 671 -6.01 4.60 7.47
C ASP A 671 -4.55 4.13 7.52
N LEU A 672 -4.29 3.09 8.32
CA LEU A 672 -2.94 2.59 8.61
C LEU A 672 -2.23 2.27 7.29
N SER A 673 -2.99 1.93 6.24
CA SER A 673 -2.46 1.71 4.90
C SER A 673 -1.87 2.97 4.25
N SER A 674 -2.46 4.15 4.47
CA SER A 674 -1.96 5.43 3.97
C SER A 674 -0.65 5.83 4.65
N TYR A 675 -0.56 5.63 5.97
CA TYR A 675 0.70 5.85 6.69
C TYR A 675 1.79 4.88 6.24
N LEU A 676 1.47 3.58 6.12
CA LEU A 676 2.42 2.58 5.63
C LEU A 676 2.89 2.89 4.20
N THR A 677 2.01 3.44 3.36
CA THR A 677 2.37 3.89 2.00
C THR A 677 3.41 5.01 2.05
N ILE A 678 3.14 6.08 2.82
CA ILE A 678 4.09 7.21 2.96
C ILE A 678 5.40 6.75 3.59
N LEU A 679 5.35 5.90 4.62
CA LEU A 679 6.53 5.34 5.25
C LEU A 679 7.36 4.52 4.26
N THR A 680 6.71 3.71 3.42
CA THR A 680 7.38 2.93 2.36
C THR A 680 8.04 3.85 1.33
N GLU A 681 7.30 4.86 0.83
CA GLU A 681 7.85 5.87 -0.08
C GLU A 681 9.07 6.60 0.51
N MET A 682 9.04 6.92 1.81
CA MET A 682 10.15 7.55 2.52
C MET A 682 11.36 6.63 2.65
N ILE A 683 11.14 5.36 3.00
CA ILE A 683 12.20 4.36 3.18
C ILE A 683 12.91 4.12 1.84
N GLU A 684 12.18 4.06 0.73
CA GLU A 684 12.75 3.83 -0.61
C GLU A 684 13.62 5.00 -1.10
N ASN A 685 13.54 6.17 -0.46
CA ASN A 685 14.35 7.35 -0.77
C ASN A 685 15.26 7.75 0.40
N ASN A 686 16.57 7.49 0.29
CA ASN A 686 17.55 7.79 1.34
C ASN A 686 17.59 9.26 1.79
N TYR A 687 17.37 10.21 0.88
CA TYR A 687 17.30 11.63 1.24
C TYR A 687 16.06 11.88 2.10
N TRP A 688 14.93 11.31 1.70
CA TRP A 688 13.65 11.52 2.35
C TRP A 688 13.55 10.83 3.71
N SER A 689 14.01 9.59 3.83
CA SER A 689 14.14 8.90 5.12
C SER A 689 15.08 9.63 6.08
N THR A 690 16.22 10.15 5.60
CA THR A 690 17.13 10.96 6.43
C THR A 690 16.45 12.25 6.92
N PHE A 691 15.76 12.96 6.02
CA PHE A 691 14.97 14.13 6.39
C PHE A 691 13.90 13.78 7.42
N GLY A 692 13.20 12.66 7.22
CA GLY A 692 12.17 12.13 8.11
C GLY A 692 12.68 11.81 9.51
N MET A 693 13.82 11.13 9.61
CA MET A 693 14.45 10.80 10.89
C MET A 693 14.94 12.05 11.62
N LEU A 694 15.52 13.02 10.91
CA LEU A 694 16.01 14.25 11.54
C LEU A 694 14.88 15.14 12.03
N ILE A 695 13.82 15.32 11.23
CA ILE A 695 12.65 16.11 11.66
C ILE A 695 11.90 15.41 12.81
N TYR A 696 11.83 14.09 12.79
CA TYR A 696 11.35 13.30 13.91
C TYR A 696 12.20 13.52 15.17
N GLY A 697 13.53 13.40 15.05
CA GLY A 697 14.47 13.56 16.15
C GLY A 697 14.40 14.94 16.81
N ARG A 698 14.31 16.01 16.00
CA ARG A 698 14.32 17.40 16.48
C ARG A 698 12.96 17.91 16.92
N CYS A 699 11.90 17.58 16.18
CA CYS A 699 10.57 18.15 16.41
C CYS A 699 9.62 17.19 17.13
N GLY A 700 9.91 15.88 17.18
CA GLY A 700 8.98 14.86 17.64
C GLY A 700 8.48 15.05 19.07
N ASN A 701 9.36 15.40 20.02
CA ASN A 701 8.94 15.68 21.40
C ASN A 701 8.05 16.92 21.50
N LEU A 702 8.38 17.99 20.78
CA LEU A 702 7.59 19.23 20.77
C LEU A 702 6.20 18.97 20.19
N ILE A 703 6.12 18.28 19.04
CA ILE A 703 4.84 17.92 18.42
C ILE A 703 4.01 17.02 19.36
N ARG A 704 4.64 16.05 20.02
CA ARG A 704 3.97 15.19 21.01
C ARG A 704 3.41 15.99 22.17
N GLU A 705 4.19 16.90 22.73
CA GLU A 705 3.73 17.76 23.82
C GLU A 705 2.52 18.59 23.39
N LEU A 706 2.50 19.08 22.15
CA LEU A 706 1.39 19.84 21.59
C LEU A 706 0.13 19.00 21.29
N LEU A 707 0.30 17.80 20.74
CA LEU A 707 -0.83 17.04 20.16
C LEU A 707 -1.27 15.82 20.99
N ASP A 708 -0.34 15.12 21.62
CA ASP A 708 -0.61 13.86 22.32
C ASP A 708 -0.73 14.06 23.84
N ASN A 709 -0.24 15.17 24.39
CA ASN A 709 -0.44 15.50 25.80
C ASN A 709 -1.85 16.08 26.03
N GLN A 710 -2.70 15.34 26.77
CA GLN A 710 -4.12 15.63 26.99
C GLN A 710 -4.44 17.02 27.55
N LYS A 711 -3.45 17.74 28.12
CA LYS A 711 -3.64 19.08 28.70
C LYS A 711 -3.62 20.20 27.66
N GLN A 712 -3.24 19.94 26.40
CA GLN A 712 -2.93 20.98 25.40
C GLN A 712 -3.67 20.83 24.06
N GLN A 713 -4.74 20.02 23.98
CA GLN A 713 -5.48 19.74 22.73
C GLN A 713 -6.37 20.88 22.22
N THR A 714 -5.81 22.08 22.06
CA THR A 714 -6.48 23.19 21.36
C THR A 714 -5.95 23.41 19.94
N ILE A 715 -4.89 22.71 19.55
CA ILE A 715 -4.23 22.82 18.24
C ILE A 715 -4.56 21.60 17.39
N SER A 716 -4.97 21.83 16.14
CA SER A 716 -5.21 20.73 15.21
C SER A 716 -3.91 20.20 14.61
N ILE A 717 -3.91 18.92 14.24
CA ILE A 717 -2.80 18.24 13.54
C ILE A 717 -2.36 19.06 12.30
N SER A 718 -3.33 19.48 11.47
CA SER A 718 -3.06 20.23 10.25
C SER A 718 -2.47 21.61 10.49
N GLN A 719 -2.81 22.29 11.59
CA GLN A 719 -2.18 23.57 11.91
C GLN A 719 -0.67 23.43 12.16
N ILE A 720 -0.26 22.37 12.87
CA ILE A 720 1.17 22.11 13.12
C ILE A 720 1.85 21.63 11.83
N ALA A 721 1.21 20.74 11.08
CA ALA A 721 1.75 20.27 9.81
C ALA A 721 1.98 21.43 8.83
N ASP A 722 0.97 22.29 8.63
CA ASP A 722 1.05 23.48 7.76
C ASP A 722 2.14 24.45 8.22
N PHE A 723 2.29 24.66 9.53
CA PHE A 723 3.34 25.51 10.08
C PHE A 723 4.74 24.99 9.74
N ILE A 724 4.95 23.68 9.93
CA ILE A 724 6.22 23.03 9.60
C ILE A 724 6.48 23.11 8.09
N ILE A 725 5.47 22.80 7.27
CA ILE A 725 5.57 22.86 5.80
C ILE A 725 5.96 24.27 5.34
N LYS A 726 5.29 25.32 5.83
CA LYS A 726 5.62 26.72 5.52
C LYS A 726 7.02 27.11 5.99
N SER A 727 7.45 26.61 7.15
CA SER A 727 8.81 26.85 7.65
C SER A 727 9.88 26.23 6.73
N ILE A 728 9.60 25.05 6.16
CA ILE A 728 10.45 24.40 5.16
C ILE A 728 10.48 25.21 3.85
N GLU A 729 9.34 25.69 3.36
CA GLU A 729 9.25 26.56 2.18
C GLU A 729 10.06 27.83 2.38
N ASN A 730 9.80 28.57 3.45
CA ASN A 730 10.47 29.83 3.76
C ASN A 730 11.99 29.67 3.84
N PHE A 731 12.49 28.59 4.45
CA PHE A 731 13.94 28.34 4.47
C PHE A 731 14.49 28.12 3.06
N SER A 732 13.75 27.39 2.22
CA SER A 732 14.16 27.01 0.86
C SER A 732 14.10 28.18 -0.12
N GLU A 733 13.19 29.14 0.06
CA GLU A 733 13.13 30.36 -0.75
C GLU A 733 14.26 31.34 -0.44
N ASN A 734 14.73 31.34 0.81
CA ASN A 734 15.78 32.24 1.28
C ASN A 734 17.22 31.69 1.13
N ASN A 735 17.39 30.42 0.72
CA ASN A 735 18.71 29.73 0.60
C ASN A 735 18.78 28.74 -0.58
#